data_AF-A0A1A3BP22-F1
#
_entry.id   AF-A0A1A3BP22-F1
#
_cell.length_a   1.000
_cell.length_b   1.000
_cell.length_c   1.000
_cell.angle_alpha   90.00
_cell.angle_beta   90.00
_cell.angle_gamma   90.00
#
_symmetry.space_group_name_H-M   'P 1'
#
loop_
_entity.id
_entity.type
_entity.pdbx_description
1 polymer ?
#
loop_
_entity_poly.entity_id
_entity_poly.type
_entity_poly.pdbx_seq_one_letter_code
_entity_poly.pdbx_strand_id
1 'polypeptide(L)'
;MSSIEAFLTTWSDARVTYGEGAPQTGAQYDNSGMLRGLQSNLDSAAPGSRWSGGAATKYAEANTEHRRVIGQLADLDRRLAAEVDNSARSVDAGRRSLEGLRRWVVDAADSVPPGKNGDQLRMVIAQRGLSQLQEIMLLSNAEAHDVGRRIGLLEREFHALGNQRFGGKEGGGGDVLDDKAVEDTKRRAEEDVRRALAGDQAAAERVEKVLSGIQQGGALSPEEGSYLSQMQAQQNGMSVNELKAAEQRLGSHRDVIGDSWQLMTNPNVSFPKTDTKVGALDDSGQMVKGAFDQLPQKVQEAVKSPGVLYAEDISDISAIVRDGNPALQTGTELDKEMLNKADRMMDTPIWEKDPASHGKDVERDPYLDPVVSEVFSSAGRDHPAVAEHITGGQGEDFLHDITHHYWKDNGAAAGSLLSWTGHEALGPHSGIAAATAQVYADYIGKHDGDLLALNHHTIGDINPNLVRGIAEGLTPYIPNIAGMSEGQLPGFETPDSDDAIEKGLMPSAKGIFSVMSSDEKAGVLFNGAAQHQAVLAQERFTEDFENRVRGLSSRSGDLNDSATLQGLVDSGLHNALSHEKLNGIELERSVYEAKSHAFDMDKSILEGLGGNLPGVGSVVGPGVDVFGQAAKDAFIGSAPTVSPTDANGNYIAPDLPTSVANAQVIGALVNEGVEIPGIPPDWIVREANGEARIMSFAEVQKAAPEHLLTFGEYNERLSTAAEAVMGQSFAVDVTDSIAYRYNQVSEVLDPQTEQPEQPR
;
A
#
# COMPACT_ATOMS: atom_id res chain seq x y z
N MET A 1 -1.32 -18.17 28.58
CA MET A 1 -2.68 -17.73 28.22
C MET A 1 -3.26 -18.84 27.35
N SER A 2 -4.49 -19.29 27.60
CA SER A 2 -5.10 -20.37 26.79
C SER A 2 -5.58 -19.84 25.44
N SER A 3 -5.71 -20.70 24.42
CA SER A 3 -6.24 -20.33 23.09
C SER A 3 -7.63 -19.69 23.15
N ILE A 4 -8.46 -20.14 24.11
CA ILE A 4 -9.78 -19.55 24.38
C ILE A 4 -9.67 -18.17 25.04
N GLU A 5 -8.71 -17.95 25.94
CA GLU A 5 -8.44 -16.62 26.51
C GLU A 5 -7.95 -15.63 25.45
N ALA A 6 -7.13 -16.09 24.50
CA ALA A 6 -6.70 -15.28 23.37
C ALA A 6 -7.89 -14.88 22.48
N PHE A 7 -8.75 -15.84 22.11
CA PHE A 7 -10.00 -15.54 21.39
C PHE A 7 -10.88 -14.55 22.15
N LEU A 8 -11.07 -14.73 23.48
CA LEU A 8 -11.91 -13.85 24.29
C LEU A 8 -11.36 -12.43 24.37
N THR A 9 -10.03 -12.27 24.31
CA THR A 9 -9.37 -10.97 24.25
C THR A 9 -9.64 -10.27 22.92
N THR A 10 -9.38 -10.95 21.79
CA THR A 10 -9.66 -10.41 20.45
C THR A 10 -11.15 -10.12 20.25
N TRP A 11 -12.02 -10.99 20.75
CA TRP A 11 -13.47 -10.78 20.75
C TRP A 11 -13.86 -9.54 21.56
N SER A 12 -13.23 -9.32 22.72
CA SER A 12 -13.48 -8.16 23.56
C SER A 12 -13.10 -6.87 22.82
N ASP A 13 -11.94 -6.85 22.18
CA ASP A 13 -11.47 -5.71 21.39
C ASP A 13 -12.42 -5.41 20.22
N ALA A 14 -12.82 -6.45 19.49
CA ALA A 14 -13.82 -6.33 18.43
C ALA A 14 -15.16 -5.80 18.98
N ARG A 15 -15.61 -6.27 20.16
CA ARG A 15 -16.86 -5.84 20.79
C ARG A 15 -16.84 -4.37 21.21
N VAL A 16 -15.70 -3.83 21.61
CA VAL A 16 -15.54 -2.40 21.97
C VAL A 16 -15.79 -1.51 20.75
N THR A 17 -15.42 -1.92 19.55
CA THR A 17 -15.61 -1.11 18.32
C THR A 17 -17.09 -0.83 17.99
N TYR A 18 -18.01 -1.69 18.47
CA TYR A 18 -19.45 -1.50 18.33
C TYR A 18 -20.04 -0.55 19.38
N GLY A 19 -19.24 -0.05 20.32
CA GLY A 19 -19.65 0.83 21.41
C GLY A 19 -20.53 0.18 22.48
N GLU A 20 -20.93 0.97 23.47
CA GLU A 20 -21.77 0.57 24.60
C GLU A 20 -23.15 1.26 24.59
N GLY A 21 -24.09 0.76 25.40
CA GLY A 21 -25.46 1.33 25.52
C GLY A 21 -26.39 1.02 24.36
N ALA A 22 -27.66 1.44 24.43
CA ALA A 22 -28.60 1.26 23.33
C ALA A 22 -28.20 2.16 22.14
N PRO A 23 -28.09 1.63 20.90
CA PRO A 23 -27.82 2.45 19.73
C PRO A 23 -28.89 3.55 19.58
N GLN A 24 -28.46 4.77 19.24
CA GLN A 24 -29.37 5.89 19.05
C GLN A 24 -30.20 5.67 17.79
N THR A 25 -31.52 5.82 17.90
CA THR A 25 -32.43 5.67 16.78
C THR A 25 -32.58 6.98 16.01
N GLY A 26 -33.07 6.87 14.77
CA GLY A 26 -33.29 8.01 13.89
C GLY A 26 -34.38 8.98 14.33
N ALA A 27 -35.16 8.63 15.35
CA ALA A 27 -36.31 9.43 15.80
C ALA A 27 -35.97 10.88 16.15
N GLN A 28 -34.74 11.14 16.62
CA GLN A 28 -34.27 12.51 16.92
C GLN A 28 -34.00 13.36 15.68
N TYR A 29 -33.87 12.73 14.50
CA TYR A 29 -33.63 13.37 13.21
C TYR A 29 -34.91 13.45 12.36
N ASP A 30 -36.04 12.91 12.83
CA ASP A 30 -37.32 12.96 12.12
C ASP A 30 -38.18 14.15 12.59
N ASN A 31 -38.02 15.30 11.92
CA ASN A 31 -38.95 16.43 12.07
C ASN A 31 -40.04 16.46 10.99
N SER A 32 -40.21 15.37 10.25
CA SER A 32 -41.12 15.32 9.10
C SER A 32 -42.55 15.66 9.48
N GLY A 33 -43.04 15.26 10.66
CA GLY A 33 -44.37 15.61 11.16
C GLY A 33 -44.57 17.11 11.32
N MET A 34 -43.59 17.83 11.88
CA MET A 34 -43.61 19.28 12.01
C MET A 34 -43.60 19.94 10.63
N LEU A 35 -42.71 19.49 9.74
CA LEU A 35 -42.58 20.02 8.38
C LEU A 35 -43.87 19.79 7.55
N ARG A 36 -44.51 18.63 7.67
CA ARG A 36 -45.83 18.36 7.06
C ARG A 36 -46.92 19.28 7.64
N GLY A 37 -46.86 19.57 8.94
CA GLY A 37 -47.73 20.57 9.57
C GLY A 37 -47.52 21.98 8.98
N LEU A 38 -46.27 22.40 8.81
CA LEU A 38 -45.93 23.68 8.16
C LEU A 38 -46.41 23.71 6.69
N GLN A 39 -46.25 22.61 5.96
CA GLN A 39 -46.77 22.45 4.60
C GLN A 39 -48.30 22.64 4.54
N SER A 40 -49.04 22.05 5.49
CA SER A 40 -50.49 22.20 5.58
C SER A 40 -50.92 23.62 6.00
N ASN A 41 -50.20 24.26 6.93
CA ASN A 41 -50.45 25.65 7.32
C ASN A 41 -50.26 26.59 6.12
N LEU A 42 -49.20 26.38 5.33
CA LEU A 42 -48.98 27.13 4.10
C LEU A 42 -50.09 26.91 3.08
N ASP A 43 -50.63 25.69 2.97
CA ASP A 43 -51.76 25.41 2.05
C ASP A 43 -53.00 26.20 2.45
N SER A 44 -53.29 26.28 3.76
CA SER A 44 -54.39 27.09 4.27
C SER A 44 -54.23 28.60 4.06
N ALA A 45 -52.97 29.06 3.86
CA ALA A 45 -52.64 30.44 3.58
C ALA A 45 -52.68 30.79 2.08
N ALA A 46 -52.96 29.83 1.19
CA ALA A 46 -53.08 30.09 -0.23
C ALA A 46 -54.21 31.10 -0.53
N PRO A 47 -54.10 31.93 -1.58
CA PRO A 47 -55.13 32.92 -1.92
C PRO A 47 -56.48 32.26 -2.20
N GLY A 48 -57.47 32.54 -1.37
CA GLY A 48 -58.85 32.08 -1.56
C GLY A 48 -59.63 32.96 -2.55
N SER A 49 -60.90 32.65 -2.77
CA SER A 49 -61.79 33.36 -3.71
C SER A 49 -62.01 34.86 -3.41
N ARG A 50 -61.59 35.32 -2.22
CA ARG A 50 -61.68 36.73 -1.78
C ARG A 50 -60.42 37.56 -2.07
N TRP A 51 -59.30 36.94 -2.44
CA TRP A 51 -58.07 37.65 -2.82
C TRP A 51 -57.64 37.22 -4.23
N SER A 52 -57.76 38.13 -5.20
CA SER A 52 -57.53 37.88 -6.62
C SER A 52 -56.74 39.02 -7.28
N GLY A 53 -56.24 38.78 -8.50
CA GLY A 53 -55.38 39.70 -9.25
C GLY A 53 -53.90 39.31 -9.23
N GLY A 54 -53.04 40.03 -9.95
CA GLY A 54 -51.65 39.60 -10.20
C GLY A 54 -50.78 39.40 -8.96
N ALA A 55 -51.03 40.14 -7.87
CA ALA A 55 -50.34 39.94 -6.60
C ALA A 55 -50.75 38.62 -5.91
N ALA A 56 -52.03 38.26 -5.99
CA ALA A 56 -52.53 36.98 -5.48
C ALA A 56 -51.94 35.80 -6.28
N THR A 57 -51.82 35.92 -7.61
CA THR A 57 -51.19 34.89 -8.46
C THR A 57 -49.74 34.64 -8.09
N LYS A 58 -48.91 35.68 -7.95
CA LYS A 58 -47.50 35.53 -7.56
C LYS A 58 -47.33 34.96 -6.16
N TYR A 59 -48.17 35.38 -5.22
CA TYR A 59 -48.18 34.79 -3.90
C TYR A 59 -48.57 33.30 -3.95
N ALA A 60 -49.56 32.91 -4.77
CA ALA A 60 -49.94 31.51 -4.93
C ALA A 60 -48.81 30.65 -5.50
N GLU A 61 -48.01 31.18 -6.44
CA GLU A 61 -46.83 30.50 -7.00
C GLU A 61 -45.74 30.30 -5.94
N ALA A 62 -45.36 31.37 -5.22
CA ALA A 62 -44.38 31.28 -4.13
C ALA A 62 -44.86 30.36 -3.00
N ASN A 63 -46.15 30.44 -2.62
CA ASN A 63 -46.76 29.57 -1.63
C ASN A 63 -46.71 28.09 -2.05
N THR A 64 -46.99 27.79 -3.32
CA THR A 64 -46.91 26.42 -3.86
C THR A 64 -45.48 25.90 -3.82
N GLU A 65 -44.50 26.74 -4.17
CA GLU A 65 -43.10 26.36 -4.12
C GLU A 65 -42.60 26.14 -2.69
N HIS A 66 -42.95 27.02 -1.74
CA HIS A 66 -42.64 26.83 -0.31
C HIS A 66 -43.20 25.50 0.20
N ARG A 67 -44.44 25.16 -0.17
CA ARG A 67 -45.06 23.88 0.19
C ARG A 67 -44.35 22.69 -0.44
N ARG A 68 -43.84 22.82 -1.66
CA ARG A 68 -43.08 21.77 -2.34
C ARG A 68 -41.76 21.51 -1.62
N VAL A 69 -41.01 22.56 -1.30
CA VAL A 69 -39.69 22.45 -0.63
C VAL A 69 -39.83 21.89 0.78
N ILE A 70 -40.76 22.43 1.58
CA ILE A 70 -41.00 21.93 2.94
C ILE A 70 -41.49 20.47 2.91
N GLY A 71 -42.30 20.11 1.90
CA GLY A 71 -42.72 18.72 1.69
C GLY A 71 -41.56 17.78 1.35
N GLN A 72 -40.63 18.22 0.49
CA GLN A 72 -39.44 17.45 0.13
C GLN A 72 -38.46 17.35 1.30
N LEU A 73 -38.28 18.42 2.08
CA LEU A 73 -37.48 18.41 3.29
C LEU A 73 -38.05 17.42 4.32
N ALA A 74 -39.38 17.37 4.47
CA ALA A 74 -40.04 16.38 5.32
C ALA A 74 -39.76 14.94 4.87
N ASP A 75 -39.68 14.69 3.56
CA ASP A 75 -39.36 13.36 3.03
C ASP A 75 -37.90 12.99 3.23
N LEU A 76 -36.98 13.95 3.15
CA LEU A 76 -35.56 13.75 3.41
C LEU A 76 -35.29 13.49 4.89
N ASP A 77 -35.86 14.27 5.81
CA ASP A 77 -35.75 14.05 7.27
C ASP A 77 -36.17 12.63 7.65
N ARG A 78 -37.31 12.18 7.12
CA ARG A 78 -37.80 10.81 7.37
C ARG A 78 -36.86 9.74 6.82
N ARG A 79 -36.26 9.96 5.64
CA ARG A 79 -35.31 9.01 5.03
C ARG A 79 -33.99 8.98 5.79
N LEU A 80 -33.51 10.13 6.26
CA LEU A 80 -32.33 10.22 7.12
C LEU A 80 -32.54 9.47 8.44
N ALA A 81 -33.68 9.70 9.09
CA ALA A 81 -34.06 8.95 10.29
C ALA A 81 -34.09 7.44 10.03
N ALA A 82 -34.63 6.99 8.89
CA ALA A 82 -34.65 5.57 8.54
C ALA A 82 -33.24 4.98 8.34
N GLU A 83 -32.29 5.72 7.76
CA GLU A 83 -30.90 5.24 7.61
C GLU A 83 -30.15 5.23 8.94
N VAL A 84 -30.41 6.17 9.83
CA VAL A 84 -29.88 6.12 11.21
C VAL A 84 -30.46 4.91 11.97
N ASP A 85 -31.74 4.59 11.77
CA ASP A 85 -32.32 3.35 12.30
C ASP A 85 -31.67 2.10 11.70
N ASN A 86 -31.30 2.13 10.41
CA ASN A 86 -30.59 1.02 9.77
C ASN A 86 -29.18 0.85 10.37
N SER A 87 -28.45 1.94 10.61
CA SER A 87 -27.17 1.92 11.32
C SER A 87 -27.31 1.34 12.73
N ALA A 88 -28.30 1.81 13.49
CA ALA A 88 -28.60 1.31 14.83
C ALA A 88 -28.91 -0.20 14.84
N ARG A 89 -29.67 -0.68 13.85
CA ARG A 89 -29.97 -2.12 13.68
C ARG A 89 -28.74 -2.94 13.30
N SER A 90 -27.87 -2.42 12.43
CA SER A 90 -26.62 -3.10 12.04
C SER A 90 -25.69 -3.24 13.24
N VAL A 91 -25.50 -2.17 14.03
CA VAL A 91 -24.72 -2.22 15.28
C VAL A 91 -25.32 -3.21 16.29
N ASP A 92 -26.65 -3.22 16.48
CA ASP A 92 -27.30 -4.17 17.39
C ASP A 92 -27.18 -5.62 16.89
N ALA A 93 -27.31 -5.84 15.58
CA ALA A 93 -27.15 -7.15 14.96
C ALA A 93 -25.71 -7.67 15.11
N GLY A 94 -24.72 -6.84 14.81
CA GLY A 94 -23.30 -7.18 15.00
C GLY A 94 -22.98 -7.53 16.45
N ARG A 95 -23.47 -6.75 17.42
CA ARG A 95 -23.32 -7.07 18.86
C ARG A 95 -23.96 -8.41 19.22
N ARG A 96 -25.15 -8.72 18.72
CA ARG A 96 -25.81 -10.02 18.97
C ARG A 96 -25.04 -11.17 18.34
N SER A 97 -24.50 -10.99 17.14
CA SER A 97 -23.66 -11.97 16.45
C SER A 97 -22.37 -12.21 17.22
N LEU A 98 -21.71 -11.15 17.70
CA LEU A 98 -20.53 -11.25 18.56
C LEU A 98 -20.84 -11.99 19.87
N GLU A 99 -21.92 -11.64 20.57
CA GLU A 99 -22.31 -12.34 21.81
C GLU A 99 -22.73 -13.80 21.55
N GLY A 100 -23.31 -14.08 20.39
CA GLY A 100 -23.64 -15.44 19.96
C GLY A 100 -22.37 -16.26 19.70
N LEU A 101 -21.40 -15.67 18.99
CA LEU A 101 -20.12 -16.28 18.71
C LEU A 101 -19.33 -16.58 19.98
N ARG A 102 -19.26 -15.62 20.92
CA ARG A 102 -18.61 -15.83 22.22
C ARG A 102 -19.24 -16.98 22.99
N ARG A 103 -20.58 -17.02 23.07
CA ARG A 103 -21.28 -18.13 23.73
C ARG A 103 -20.98 -19.46 23.06
N TRP A 104 -21.00 -19.51 21.73
CA TRP A 104 -20.64 -20.72 20.99
C TRP A 104 -19.22 -21.19 21.30
N VAL A 105 -18.22 -20.30 21.28
CA VAL A 105 -16.83 -20.65 21.61
C VAL A 105 -16.69 -21.15 23.04
N VAL A 106 -17.30 -20.46 24.02
CA VAL A 106 -17.22 -20.84 25.44
C VAL A 106 -17.93 -22.18 25.68
N ASP A 107 -19.16 -22.35 25.18
CA ASP A 107 -19.92 -23.59 25.35
C ASP A 107 -19.22 -24.78 24.65
N ALA A 108 -18.63 -24.54 23.48
CA ALA A 108 -17.84 -25.54 22.77
C ALA A 108 -16.59 -25.91 23.57
N ALA A 109 -15.85 -24.93 24.09
CA ALA A 109 -14.64 -25.16 24.88
C ALA A 109 -14.91 -25.89 26.21
N ASP A 110 -16.03 -25.58 26.87
CA ASP A 110 -16.47 -26.22 28.11
C ASP A 110 -16.92 -27.67 27.90
N SER A 111 -17.35 -28.02 26.69
CA SER A 111 -17.73 -29.39 26.32
C SER A 111 -16.52 -30.32 26.08
N VAL A 112 -15.31 -29.75 25.99
CA VAL A 112 -14.09 -30.49 25.67
C VAL A 112 -13.43 -31.07 26.95
N PRO A 113 -13.17 -32.38 27.02
CA PRO A 113 -12.51 -33.01 28.18
C PRO A 113 -11.12 -32.43 28.49
N PRO A 114 -10.63 -32.50 29.74
CA PRO A 114 -9.28 -32.06 30.09
C PRO A 114 -8.20 -33.02 29.54
N GLY A 115 -7.03 -32.48 29.16
CA GLY A 115 -5.87 -33.22 28.63
C GLY A 115 -5.40 -32.71 27.27
N LYS A 116 -4.22 -33.15 26.81
CA LYS A 116 -3.55 -32.64 25.58
C LYS A 116 -4.48 -32.61 24.34
N ASN A 117 -5.21 -33.68 24.07
CA ASN A 117 -6.15 -33.74 22.94
C ASN A 117 -7.32 -32.75 23.10
N GLY A 118 -7.71 -32.45 24.35
CA GLY A 118 -8.71 -31.43 24.64
C GLY A 118 -8.19 -30.01 24.44
N ASP A 119 -6.90 -29.79 24.65
CA ASP A 119 -6.30 -28.47 24.45
C ASP A 119 -6.13 -28.17 22.95
N GLN A 120 -5.81 -29.18 22.13
CA GLN A 120 -5.86 -29.07 20.65
C GLN A 120 -7.28 -28.77 20.14
N LEU A 121 -8.30 -29.47 20.64
CA LEU A 121 -9.69 -29.18 20.26
C LEU A 121 -10.13 -27.77 20.67
N ARG A 122 -9.67 -27.27 21.83
CA ARG A 122 -9.90 -25.87 22.23
C ARG A 122 -9.21 -24.87 21.32
N MET A 123 -8.04 -25.19 20.76
CA MET A 123 -7.36 -24.38 19.75
C MET A 123 -8.15 -24.30 18.44
N VAL A 124 -8.65 -25.42 17.93
CA VAL A 124 -9.51 -25.46 16.73
C VAL A 124 -10.79 -24.65 16.93
N ILE A 125 -11.41 -24.74 18.13
CA ILE A 125 -12.58 -23.95 18.49
C ILE A 125 -12.24 -22.44 18.49
N ALA A 126 -11.07 -22.06 19.03
CA ALA A 126 -10.61 -20.67 19.04
C ALA A 126 -10.33 -20.15 17.63
N GLN A 127 -9.62 -20.89 16.78
CA GLN A 127 -9.32 -20.52 15.39
C GLN A 127 -10.61 -20.33 14.58
N ARG A 128 -11.55 -21.29 14.66
CA ARG A 128 -12.86 -21.13 14.02
C ARG A 128 -13.65 -19.95 14.57
N GLY A 129 -13.52 -19.69 15.86
CA GLY A 129 -14.06 -18.50 16.52
C GLY A 129 -13.50 -17.22 15.91
N LEU A 130 -12.19 -17.15 15.68
CA LEU A 130 -11.52 -15.99 15.06
C LEU A 130 -11.91 -15.80 13.60
N SER A 131 -12.04 -16.87 12.80
CA SER A 131 -12.53 -16.75 11.41
C SER A 131 -13.96 -16.21 11.36
N GLN A 132 -14.86 -16.72 12.22
CA GLN A 132 -16.23 -16.21 12.29
C GLN A 132 -16.30 -14.78 12.84
N LEU A 133 -15.38 -14.41 13.73
CA LEU A 133 -15.23 -13.03 14.21
C LEU A 133 -14.90 -12.08 13.06
N GLN A 134 -13.95 -12.48 12.20
CA GLN A 134 -13.55 -11.74 11.01
C GLN A 134 -14.71 -11.58 10.03
N GLU A 135 -15.48 -12.64 9.75
CA GLU A 135 -16.67 -12.58 8.88
C GLU A 135 -17.72 -11.59 9.40
N ILE A 136 -18.02 -11.62 10.71
CA ILE A 136 -18.96 -10.69 11.34
C ILE A 136 -18.49 -9.24 11.17
N MET A 137 -17.20 -8.99 11.36
CA MET A 137 -16.62 -7.66 11.18
C MET A 137 -16.66 -7.19 9.73
N LEU A 138 -16.30 -8.05 8.76
CA LEU A 138 -16.36 -7.72 7.34
C LEU A 138 -17.78 -7.39 6.89
N LEU A 139 -18.76 -8.18 7.32
CA LEU A 139 -20.17 -7.93 7.02
C LEU A 139 -20.65 -6.61 7.62
N SER A 140 -20.33 -6.36 8.90
CA SER A 140 -20.72 -5.10 9.56
C SER A 140 -20.07 -3.88 8.92
N ASN A 141 -18.82 -3.99 8.46
CA ASN A 141 -18.14 -2.90 7.75
C ASN A 141 -18.82 -2.64 6.40
N ALA A 142 -19.13 -3.68 5.62
CA ALA A 142 -19.86 -3.52 4.37
C ALA A 142 -21.22 -2.84 4.57
N GLU A 143 -21.99 -3.24 5.59
CA GLU A 143 -23.26 -2.61 5.93
C GLU A 143 -23.11 -1.15 6.37
N ALA A 144 -22.10 -0.84 7.19
CA ALA A 144 -21.80 0.51 7.63
C ALA A 144 -21.41 1.42 6.46
N HIS A 145 -20.59 0.93 5.52
CA HIS A 145 -20.25 1.65 4.30
C HIS A 145 -21.49 1.90 3.44
N ASP A 146 -22.37 0.93 3.29
CA ASP A 146 -23.61 1.06 2.54
C ASP A 146 -24.56 2.10 3.12
N VAL A 147 -24.72 2.11 4.44
CA VAL A 147 -25.49 3.15 5.15
C VAL A 147 -24.82 4.52 4.95
N GLY A 148 -23.51 4.61 5.10
CA GLY A 148 -22.75 5.85 4.88
C GLY A 148 -22.93 6.41 3.46
N ARG A 149 -22.87 5.56 2.43
CA ARG A 149 -23.14 5.95 1.03
C ARG A 149 -24.55 6.50 0.86
N ARG A 150 -25.57 5.86 1.45
CA ARG A 150 -26.96 6.33 1.38
C ARG A 150 -27.18 7.65 2.10
N ILE A 151 -26.54 7.85 3.26
CA ILE A 151 -26.56 9.14 3.97
C ILE A 151 -25.90 10.23 3.12
N GLY A 152 -24.74 9.97 2.50
CA GLY A 152 -24.09 10.92 1.60
C GLY A 152 -24.88 11.23 0.30
N LEU A 153 -25.78 10.33 -0.12
CA LEU A 153 -26.75 10.64 -1.19
C LEU A 153 -27.87 11.55 -0.68
N LEU A 154 -28.38 11.30 0.53
CA LEU A 154 -29.39 12.17 1.15
C LEU A 154 -28.87 13.58 1.39
N GLU A 155 -27.62 13.72 1.82
CA GLU A 155 -26.93 15.01 1.99
C GLU A 155 -26.95 15.82 0.69
N ARG A 156 -26.63 15.19 -0.46
CA ARG A 156 -26.72 15.83 -1.78
C ARG A 156 -28.15 16.30 -2.10
N GLU A 157 -29.16 15.49 -1.78
CA GLU A 157 -30.56 15.86 -1.95
C GLU A 157 -30.95 17.04 -1.02
N PHE A 158 -30.46 17.09 0.22
CA PHE A 158 -30.66 18.22 1.14
C PHE A 158 -30.02 19.51 0.60
N HIS A 159 -28.78 19.46 0.12
CA HIS A 159 -28.10 20.61 -0.47
C HIS A 159 -28.80 21.12 -1.73
N ALA A 160 -29.34 20.22 -2.57
CA ALA A 160 -30.11 20.59 -3.75
C ALA A 160 -31.41 21.35 -3.40
N LEU A 161 -32.01 21.09 -2.23
CA LEU A 161 -33.17 21.87 -1.75
C LEU A 161 -32.78 23.25 -1.21
N GLY A 162 -31.60 23.40 -0.62
CA GLY A 162 -31.10 24.68 -0.10
C GLY A 162 -30.88 25.77 -1.17
N ASN A 163 -30.74 25.36 -2.44
CA ASN A 163 -30.48 26.26 -3.58
C ASN A 163 -31.74 26.70 -4.35
N GLN A 164 -32.95 26.44 -3.83
CA GLN A 164 -34.19 26.75 -4.55
C GLN A 164 -34.66 28.19 -4.32
N ARG A 165 -34.87 28.92 -5.42
CA ARG A 165 -35.40 30.30 -5.42
C ARG A 165 -36.92 30.28 -5.43
N PHE A 166 -37.55 30.90 -4.43
CA PHE A 166 -39.00 30.96 -4.31
C PHE A 166 -39.60 32.09 -5.15
N GLY A 167 -40.41 31.74 -6.16
CA GLY A 167 -41.18 32.67 -6.98
C GLY A 167 -40.40 33.25 -8.17
N GLY A 168 -40.96 33.11 -9.37
CA GLY A 168 -40.40 33.68 -10.60
C GLY A 168 -40.29 35.20 -10.51
N LYS A 169 -39.07 35.72 -10.72
CA LYS A 169 -38.83 37.16 -10.84
C LYS A 169 -39.49 37.70 -12.11
N GLU A 170 -40.52 38.52 -11.93
CA GLU A 170 -40.69 39.77 -12.69
C GLU A 170 -41.46 40.78 -11.83
N GLY A 171 -40.78 41.55 -11.00
CA GLY A 171 -41.39 42.70 -10.30
C GLY A 171 -40.59 43.10 -9.07
N GLY A 172 -39.80 44.16 -9.21
CA GLY A 172 -38.73 44.56 -8.31
C GLY A 172 -39.14 44.80 -6.85
N GLY A 173 -38.23 44.43 -5.95
CA GLY A 173 -38.33 44.79 -4.54
C GLY A 173 -37.45 44.01 -3.56
N GLY A 174 -36.94 42.81 -3.93
CA GLY A 174 -36.28 41.90 -2.96
C GLY A 174 -34.78 41.64 -3.12
N ASP A 175 -34.14 42.02 -4.23
CA ASP A 175 -32.79 41.52 -4.61
C ASP A 175 -31.61 42.08 -3.82
N VAL A 176 -31.75 43.22 -3.15
CA VAL A 176 -30.58 43.99 -2.72
C VAL A 176 -29.85 43.38 -1.51
N LEU A 177 -30.46 42.44 -0.77
CA LEU A 177 -29.85 41.88 0.44
C LEU A 177 -29.08 40.57 0.18
N ASP A 178 -29.60 39.66 -0.66
CA ASP A 178 -28.91 38.42 -1.02
C ASP A 178 -27.80 38.67 -2.06
N ASP A 179 -28.05 39.52 -3.06
CA ASP A 179 -27.01 39.90 -4.03
C ASP A 179 -25.85 40.63 -3.34
N LYS A 180 -26.16 41.45 -2.32
CA LYS A 180 -25.15 42.15 -1.54
C LYS A 180 -24.36 41.19 -0.63
N ALA A 181 -25.01 40.20 0.00
CA ALA A 181 -24.30 39.22 0.81
C ALA A 181 -23.34 38.37 -0.04
N VAL A 182 -23.77 37.97 -1.24
CA VAL A 182 -22.93 37.28 -2.22
C VAL A 182 -21.78 38.18 -2.69
N GLU A 183 -22.08 39.42 -3.10
CA GLU A 183 -21.06 40.39 -3.54
C GLU A 183 -20.05 40.72 -2.41
N ASP A 184 -20.51 40.81 -1.16
CA ASP A 184 -19.66 41.04 0.02
C ASP A 184 -18.76 39.82 0.32
N THR A 185 -19.20 38.59 0.01
CA THR A 185 -18.33 37.40 0.05
C THR A 185 -17.28 37.44 -1.06
N LYS A 186 -17.67 37.76 -2.30
CA LYS A 186 -16.72 37.89 -3.43
C LYS A 186 -15.67 38.98 -3.17
N ARG A 187 -16.10 40.13 -2.64
CA ARG A 187 -15.21 41.24 -2.29
C ARG A 187 -14.27 40.88 -1.15
N ARG A 188 -14.74 40.12 -0.15
CA ARG A 188 -13.86 39.59 0.91
C ARG A 188 -12.83 38.63 0.35
N ALA A 189 -13.22 37.70 -0.51
CA ALA A 189 -12.28 36.79 -1.16
C ALA A 189 -11.20 37.55 -1.95
N GLU A 190 -11.58 38.56 -2.72
CA GLU A 190 -10.62 39.42 -3.45
C GLU A 190 -9.65 40.12 -2.50
N GLU A 191 -10.17 40.76 -1.45
CA GLU A 191 -9.37 41.52 -0.50
C GLU A 191 -8.43 40.62 0.31
N ASP A 192 -8.94 39.48 0.78
CA ASP A 192 -8.20 38.53 1.60
C ASP A 192 -7.08 37.88 0.80
N VAL A 193 -7.34 37.43 -0.45
CA VAL A 193 -6.28 36.90 -1.32
C VAL A 193 -5.22 37.97 -1.61
N ARG A 194 -5.64 39.20 -1.92
CA ARG A 194 -4.70 40.31 -2.21
C ARG A 194 -3.81 40.62 -1.00
N ARG A 195 -4.39 40.62 0.20
CA ARG A 195 -3.65 40.87 1.45
C ARG A 195 -2.76 39.68 1.82
N ALA A 196 -3.22 38.45 1.63
CA ALA A 196 -2.43 37.24 1.85
C ALA A 196 -1.19 37.24 0.94
N LEU A 197 -1.35 37.44 -0.37
CA LEU A 197 -0.24 37.53 -1.33
C LEU A 197 0.69 38.74 -1.06
N ALA A 198 0.23 39.73 -0.29
CA ALA A 198 1.05 40.85 0.19
C ALA A 198 1.85 40.51 1.48
N GLY A 199 1.51 39.43 2.19
CA GLY A 199 2.15 38.96 3.43
C GLY A 199 1.32 39.18 4.71
N ASP A 200 0.03 39.51 4.59
CA ASP A 200 -0.87 39.66 5.75
C ASP A 200 -1.27 38.29 6.31
N GLN A 201 -0.76 37.98 7.50
CA GLN A 201 -0.95 36.68 8.16
C GLN A 201 -2.42 36.38 8.48
N ALA A 202 -3.19 37.38 8.90
CA ALA A 202 -4.60 37.16 9.24
C ALA A 202 -5.46 36.91 7.99
N ALA A 203 -5.11 37.54 6.88
CA ALA A 203 -5.74 37.24 5.60
C ALA A 203 -5.32 35.86 5.08
N ALA A 204 -4.04 35.51 5.20
CA ALA A 204 -3.52 34.19 4.84
C ALA A 204 -4.23 33.05 5.58
N GLU A 205 -4.41 33.17 6.90
CA GLU A 205 -5.16 32.20 7.73
C GLU A 205 -6.61 31.99 7.22
N ARG A 206 -7.28 33.07 6.76
CA ARG A 206 -8.63 32.95 6.19
C ARG A 206 -8.63 32.23 4.85
N VAL A 207 -7.66 32.53 3.98
CA VAL A 207 -7.50 31.87 2.68
C VAL A 207 -7.19 30.39 2.89
N GLU A 208 -6.20 30.05 3.72
CA GLU A 208 -5.82 28.68 4.07
C GLU A 208 -7.02 27.89 4.57
N LYS A 209 -7.77 28.45 5.52
CA LYS A 209 -8.95 27.77 6.09
C LYS A 209 -10.01 27.45 5.04
N VAL A 210 -10.20 28.32 4.05
CA VAL A 210 -11.16 28.07 2.95
C VAL A 210 -10.61 27.02 1.99
N LEU A 211 -9.35 27.14 1.56
CA LEU A 211 -8.76 26.21 0.59
C LEU A 211 -8.61 24.79 1.16
N SER A 212 -8.12 24.65 2.39
CA SER A 212 -7.98 23.36 3.08
C SER A 212 -9.33 22.68 3.39
N GLY A 213 -10.43 23.43 3.40
CA GLY A 213 -11.79 22.91 3.57
C GLY A 213 -12.37 22.24 2.32
N ILE A 214 -11.78 22.47 1.14
CA ILE A 214 -12.31 21.99 -0.12
C ILE A 214 -12.13 20.48 -0.25
N GLN A 215 -13.25 19.76 -0.36
CA GLN A 215 -13.25 18.33 -0.70
C GLN A 215 -13.20 18.12 -2.22
N GLN A 216 -12.30 17.25 -2.67
CA GLN A 216 -12.14 16.94 -4.08
C GLN A 216 -13.29 16.07 -4.59
N GLY A 217 -13.83 16.39 -5.78
CA GLY A 217 -14.97 15.68 -6.38
C GLY A 217 -16.36 16.23 -6.02
N GLY A 218 -16.44 17.28 -5.21
CA GLY A 218 -17.68 17.99 -4.88
C GLY A 218 -17.84 19.32 -5.63
N ALA A 219 -19.08 19.84 -5.69
CA ALA A 219 -19.30 21.23 -6.12
C ALA A 219 -18.84 22.18 -5.00
N LEU A 220 -17.96 23.12 -5.33
CA LEU A 220 -17.49 24.13 -4.37
C LEU A 220 -18.66 24.97 -3.88
N SER A 221 -18.63 25.34 -2.60
CA SER A 221 -19.48 26.40 -2.07
C SER A 221 -19.15 27.73 -2.78
N PRO A 222 -20.08 28.70 -2.79
CA PRO A 222 -19.82 30.01 -3.38
C PRO A 222 -18.58 30.70 -2.79
N GLU A 223 -18.32 30.51 -1.49
CA GLU A 223 -17.14 31.08 -0.83
C GLU A 223 -15.85 30.41 -1.33
N GLU A 224 -15.77 29.07 -1.27
CA GLU A 224 -14.62 28.30 -1.77
C GLU A 224 -14.32 28.62 -3.24
N GLY A 225 -15.35 28.67 -4.08
CA GLY A 225 -15.23 29.04 -5.48
C GLY A 225 -14.67 30.45 -5.68
N SER A 226 -15.14 31.44 -4.92
CA SER A 226 -14.62 32.81 -4.98
C SER A 226 -13.16 32.89 -4.54
N TYR A 227 -12.76 32.23 -3.45
CA TYR A 227 -11.36 32.25 -3.00
C TYR A 227 -10.42 31.59 -4.00
N LEU A 228 -10.76 30.41 -4.52
CA LEU A 228 -9.94 29.72 -5.53
C LEU A 228 -9.84 30.53 -6.83
N SER A 229 -10.95 31.14 -7.26
CA SER A 229 -10.99 32.01 -8.43
C SER A 229 -10.11 33.26 -8.28
N GLN A 230 -10.10 33.86 -7.09
CA GLN A 230 -9.25 35.02 -6.79
C GLN A 230 -7.77 34.63 -6.71
N MET A 231 -7.44 33.46 -6.17
CA MET A 231 -6.09 32.92 -6.19
C MET A 231 -5.58 32.77 -7.64
N GLN A 232 -6.39 32.17 -8.52
CA GLN A 232 -6.07 32.05 -9.95
C GLN A 232 -5.83 33.43 -10.59
N ALA A 233 -6.79 34.36 -10.44
CA ALA A 233 -6.75 35.64 -11.13
C ALA A 233 -5.59 36.53 -10.68
N GLN A 234 -5.30 36.58 -9.38
CA GLN A 234 -4.29 37.49 -8.81
C GLN A 234 -2.86 36.96 -8.98
N GLN A 235 -2.68 35.63 -9.06
CA GLN A 235 -1.38 35.02 -9.32
C GLN A 235 -1.01 35.00 -10.82
N ASN A 236 -2.00 35.04 -11.72
CA ASN A 236 -1.79 34.81 -13.16
C ASN A 236 -0.70 35.68 -13.81
N GLY A 237 -0.50 36.91 -13.34
CA GLY A 237 0.48 37.85 -13.86
C GLY A 237 1.86 37.82 -13.19
N MET A 238 2.04 37.00 -12.15
CA MET A 238 3.28 36.93 -11.38
C MET A 238 4.29 35.98 -12.04
N SER A 239 5.57 36.34 -11.97
CA SER A 239 6.68 35.42 -12.28
C SER A 239 6.86 34.35 -11.20
N VAL A 240 7.57 33.27 -11.51
CA VAL A 240 7.85 32.20 -10.53
C VAL A 240 8.58 32.75 -9.30
N ASN A 241 9.60 33.59 -9.50
CA ASN A 241 10.29 34.30 -8.41
C ASN A 241 9.34 35.16 -7.54
N GLU A 242 8.37 35.85 -8.14
CA GLU A 242 7.39 36.65 -7.39
C GLU A 242 6.41 35.76 -6.61
N LEU A 243 6.02 34.62 -7.17
CA LEU A 243 5.19 33.61 -6.51
C LEU A 243 5.94 32.98 -5.33
N LYS A 244 7.23 32.64 -5.51
CA LYS A 244 8.07 32.14 -4.43
C LYS A 244 8.27 33.18 -3.33
N ALA A 245 8.50 34.44 -3.69
CA ALA A 245 8.57 35.53 -2.72
C ALA A 245 7.22 35.80 -2.03
N ALA A 246 6.08 35.50 -2.66
CA ALA A 246 4.77 35.55 -2.02
C ALA A 246 4.60 34.40 -1.02
N GLU A 247 4.94 33.16 -1.41
CA GLU A 247 4.94 31.98 -0.54
C GLU A 247 5.76 32.22 0.73
N GLN A 248 7.01 32.70 0.60
CA GLN A 248 7.88 33.00 1.74
C GLN A 248 7.29 34.06 2.69
N ARG A 249 6.52 35.02 2.16
CA ARG A 249 5.86 36.06 2.97
C ARG A 249 4.66 35.54 3.75
N LEU A 250 4.12 34.38 3.40
CA LEU A 250 2.99 33.76 4.10
C LEU A 250 3.40 33.07 5.40
N GLY A 251 4.68 32.82 5.65
CA GLY A 251 5.16 32.31 6.92
C GLY A 251 4.62 30.90 7.22
N SER A 252 3.81 30.76 8.27
CA SER A 252 3.17 29.48 8.61
C SER A 252 2.11 29.02 7.61
N HIS A 253 1.60 29.94 6.77
CA HIS A 253 0.51 29.70 5.80
C HIS A 253 1.04 29.55 4.37
N ARG A 254 2.28 29.05 4.21
CA ARG A 254 2.97 28.97 2.92
C ARG A 254 2.37 27.94 1.95
N ASP A 255 1.64 26.98 2.50
CA ASP A 255 0.86 25.97 1.79
C ASP A 255 -0.19 26.57 0.85
N VAL A 256 -0.76 27.73 1.19
CA VAL A 256 -1.84 28.41 0.46
C VAL A 256 -1.60 28.54 -1.05
N ILE A 257 -0.37 28.83 -1.50
CA ILE A 257 -0.08 28.94 -2.94
C ILE A 257 -0.09 27.55 -3.59
N GLY A 258 0.61 26.57 -3.00
CA GLY A 258 0.64 25.19 -3.46
C GLY A 258 -0.77 24.58 -3.50
N ASP A 259 -1.54 24.74 -2.43
CA ASP A 259 -2.93 24.27 -2.32
C ASP A 259 -3.81 24.83 -3.43
N SER A 260 -3.67 26.13 -3.73
CA SER A 260 -4.43 26.74 -4.81
C SER A 260 -4.09 26.12 -6.17
N TRP A 261 -2.83 25.79 -6.42
CA TRP A 261 -2.37 25.19 -7.67
C TRP A 261 -2.89 23.76 -7.83
N GLN A 262 -2.86 22.98 -6.75
CA GLN A 262 -3.40 21.63 -6.72
C GLN A 262 -4.92 21.63 -6.99
N LEU A 263 -5.65 22.53 -6.33
CA LEU A 263 -7.09 22.68 -6.54
C LEU A 263 -7.47 23.17 -7.94
N MET A 264 -6.77 24.15 -8.50
CA MET A 264 -7.10 24.69 -9.83
C MET A 264 -6.73 23.76 -10.98
N THR A 265 -5.82 22.80 -10.75
CA THR A 265 -5.42 21.78 -11.73
C THR A 265 -6.11 20.44 -11.55
N ASN A 266 -6.89 20.27 -10.49
CA ASN A 266 -7.64 19.05 -10.25
C ASN A 266 -8.86 18.97 -11.20
N PRO A 267 -8.94 17.95 -12.08
CA PRO A 267 -10.04 17.82 -13.04
C PRO A 267 -11.41 17.55 -12.39
N ASN A 268 -11.44 17.21 -11.10
CA ASN A 268 -12.67 17.01 -10.34
C ASN A 268 -13.14 18.29 -9.63
N VAL A 269 -12.43 19.41 -9.78
CA VAL A 269 -12.80 20.72 -9.24
C VAL A 269 -13.36 21.61 -10.34
N SER A 270 -14.37 22.42 -10.02
CA SER A 270 -14.91 23.45 -10.91
C SER A 270 -15.21 24.71 -10.09
N PHE A 271 -14.76 25.86 -10.58
CA PHE A 271 -14.83 27.12 -9.86
C PHE A 271 -15.23 28.27 -10.80
N PRO A 272 -15.82 29.36 -10.28
CA PRO A 272 -16.24 30.49 -11.11
C PRO A 272 -15.03 31.21 -11.70
N LYS A 273 -15.20 31.87 -12.83
CA LYS A 273 -14.14 32.62 -13.51
C LYS A 273 -14.02 34.03 -12.94
N THR A 274 -12.80 34.49 -12.68
CA THR A 274 -12.48 35.89 -12.37
C THR A 274 -11.59 36.48 -13.47
N ASP A 275 -11.88 37.71 -13.89
CA ASP A 275 -10.99 38.44 -14.80
C ASP A 275 -9.66 38.77 -14.09
N THR A 276 -8.53 38.66 -14.78
CA THR A 276 -7.17 38.88 -14.23
C THR A 276 -6.82 40.36 -13.95
N LYS A 277 -7.83 41.20 -13.71
CA LYS A 277 -7.70 42.64 -13.41
C LYS A 277 -7.95 42.86 -11.92
N VAL A 278 -7.16 43.75 -11.31
CA VAL A 278 -7.31 44.12 -9.90
C VAL A 278 -8.74 44.61 -9.60
N GLY A 279 -9.35 44.07 -8.54
CA GLY A 279 -10.70 44.39 -8.11
C GLY A 279 -11.83 43.73 -8.92
N ALA A 280 -11.51 42.84 -9.87
CA ALA A 280 -12.52 42.02 -10.53
C ALA A 280 -13.11 41.00 -9.54
N LEU A 281 -14.42 40.78 -9.62
CA LEU A 281 -15.13 39.75 -8.87
C LEU A 281 -15.47 38.57 -9.79
N ASP A 282 -15.64 37.39 -9.21
CA ASP A 282 -15.95 36.18 -9.97
C ASP A 282 -17.36 36.23 -10.60
N ASP A 283 -17.51 35.60 -11.76
CA ASP A 283 -18.78 35.38 -12.45
C ASP A 283 -19.27 33.94 -12.20
N SER A 284 -20.24 33.78 -11.30
CA SER A 284 -20.85 32.49 -10.97
C SER A 284 -21.66 31.89 -12.13
N GLY A 285 -21.93 32.65 -13.20
CA GLY A 285 -22.52 32.15 -14.44
C GLY A 285 -21.50 31.54 -15.39
N GLN A 286 -20.20 31.72 -15.14
CA GLN A 286 -19.10 31.20 -15.96
C GLN A 286 -18.19 30.34 -15.10
N MET A 287 -18.42 29.04 -15.12
CA MET A 287 -17.58 28.06 -14.43
C MET A 287 -16.43 27.61 -15.33
N VAL A 288 -15.24 27.48 -14.76
CA VAL A 288 -14.09 26.81 -15.37
C VAL A 288 -13.85 25.48 -14.66
N LYS A 289 -13.48 24.46 -15.45
CA LYS A 289 -13.07 23.17 -14.92
C LYS A 289 -11.58 23.23 -14.59
N GLY A 290 -11.16 22.60 -13.50
CA GLY A 290 -9.75 22.51 -13.15
C GLY A 290 -8.98 21.78 -14.25
N ALA A 291 -7.83 22.35 -14.60
CA ALA A 291 -6.94 21.88 -15.66
C ALA A 291 -5.60 22.62 -15.56
N PHE A 292 -4.55 22.08 -16.19
CA PHE A 292 -3.21 22.68 -16.17
C PHE A 292 -3.18 24.15 -16.65
N ASP A 293 -4.04 24.51 -17.61
CA ASP A 293 -4.12 25.87 -18.17
C ASP A 293 -4.71 26.91 -17.20
N GLN A 294 -5.17 26.48 -16.02
CA GLN A 294 -5.63 27.37 -14.96
C GLN A 294 -4.49 27.92 -14.08
N LEU A 295 -3.28 27.36 -14.17
CA LEU A 295 -2.10 27.84 -13.42
C LEU A 295 -1.64 29.24 -13.85
N PRO A 296 -0.80 29.92 -13.05
CA PRO A 296 -0.14 31.14 -13.52
C PRO A 296 0.66 30.92 -14.81
N GLN A 297 0.60 31.88 -15.75
CA GLN A 297 1.20 31.71 -17.10
C GLN A 297 2.68 31.35 -17.06
N LYS A 298 3.44 31.90 -16.11
CA LYS A 298 4.87 31.62 -15.95
C LYS A 298 5.17 30.25 -15.36
N VAL A 299 4.28 29.72 -14.52
CA VAL A 299 4.36 28.33 -14.06
C VAL A 299 4.10 27.38 -15.23
N GLN A 300 3.06 27.65 -16.04
CA GLN A 300 2.78 26.87 -17.24
C GLN A 300 3.96 26.86 -18.22
N GLU A 301 4.57 28.02 -18.47
CA GLU A 301 5.73 28.17 -19.36
C GLU A 301 6.94 27.38 -18.86
N ALA A 302 7.26 27.47 -17.57
CA ALA A 302 8.39 26.76 -16.97
C ALA A 302 8.20 25.23 -17.05
N VAL A 303 7.04 24.71 -16.62
CA VAL A 303 6.77 23.26 -16.59
C VAL A 303 6.68 22.65 -17.99
N LYS A 304 6.06 23.33 -18.97
CA LYS A 304 5.97 22.84 -20.35
C LYS A 304 7.22 23.09 -21.18
N SER A 305 8.24 23.71 -20.61
CA SER A 305 9.46 24.02 -21.36
C SER A 305 10.26 22.76 -21.71
N PRO A 306 10.93 22.73 -22.89
CA PRO A 306 11.77 21.60 -23.29
C PRO A 306 13.01 21.38 -22.41
N GLY A 307 13.38 20.12 -22.19
CA GLY A 307 14.66 19.74 -21.61
C GLY A 307 14.94 20.39 -20.26
N VAL A 308 16.18 20.84 -20.05
CA VAL A 308 16.65 21.52 -18.82
C VAL A 308 16.33 23.02 -18.76
N LEU A 309 15.56 23.56 -19.71
CA LEU A 309 15.17 24.97 -19.65
C LEU A 309 14.34 25.24 -18.39
N TYR A 310 14.52 26.43 -17.81
CA TYR A 310 13.82 26.87 -16.60
C TYR A 310 14.08 25.99 -15.35
N ALA A 311 15.21 25.29 -15.25
CA ALA A 311 15.53 24.44 -14.10
C ALA A 311 15.44 25.15 -12.73
N GLU A 312 15.87 26.41 -12.63
CA GLU A 312 15.73 27.22 -11.40
C GLU A 312 14.26 27.46 -11.05
N ASP A 313 13.44 27.84 -12.03
CA ASP A 313 11.99 28.03 -11.84
C ASP A 313 11.30 26.70 -11.46
N ILE A 314 11.74 25.57 -12.01
CA ILE A 314 11.23 24.24 -11.64
C ILE A 314 11.54 23.92 -10.18
N SER A 315 12.75 24.22 -9.69
CA SER A 315 13.09 24.05 -8.26
C SER A 315 12.17 24.89 -7.37
N ASP A 316 11.93 26.15 -7.72
CA ASP A 316 11.00 27.02 -6.97
C ASP A 316 9.55 26.52 -7.01
N ILE A 317 9.08 26.02 -8.16
CA ILE A 317 7.76 25.41 -8.32
C ILE A 317 7.65 24.16 -7.45
N SER A 318 8.62 23.25 -7.51
CA SER A 318 8.67 22.04 -6.69
C SER A 318 8.69 22.36 -5.20
N ALA A 319 9.41 23.41 -4.78
CA ALA A 319 9.40 23.85 -3.40
C ALA A 319 8.01 24.35 -2.95
N ILE A 320 7.32 25.13 -3.78
CA ILE A 320 5.94 25.61 -3.49
C ILE A 320 4.98 24.41 -3.40
N VAL A 321 5.07 23.47 -4.33
CA VAL A 321 4.25 22.24 -4.33
C VAL A 321 4.52 21.41 -3.09
N ARG A 322 5.78 21.21 -2.71
CA ARG A 322 6.20 20.48 -1.52
C ARG A 322 5.63 21.08 -0.23
N ASP A 323 5.57 22.41 -0.15
CA ASP A 323 5.04 23.14 1.00
C ASP A 323 3.49 23.09 1.09
N GLY A 324 2.80 22.70 0.02
CA GLY A 324 1.35 22.48 0.01
C GLY A 324 0.88 21.21 0.73
N ASN A 325 -0.42 21.13 0.95
CA ASN A 325 -1.12 20.05 1.63
C ASN A 325 -1.18 18.76 0.77
N PRO A 326 -0.55 17.65 1.20
CA PRO A 326 -0.58 16.39 0.45
C PRO A 326 -1.99 15.83 0.22
N ALA A 327 -2.95 16.12 1.10
CA ALA A 327 -4.33 15.67 0.94
C ALA A 327 -5.03 16.30 -0.28
N LEU A 328 -4.46 17.37 -0.84
CA LEU A 328 -4.94 18.01 -2.06
C LEU A 328 -4.23 17.49 -3.34
N GLN A 329 -3.20 16.66 -3.21
CA GLN A 329 -2.41 16.13 -4.32
C GLN A 329 -2.90 14.74 -4.74
N THR A 330 -4.01 14.69 -5.44
CA THR A 330 -4.49 13.42 -6.00
C THR A 330 -5.14 13.64 -7.36
N GLY A 331 -4.54 13.05 -8.38
CA GLY A 331 -4.95 13.14 -9.78
C GLY A 331 -4.88 14.55 -10.36
N THR A 332 -3.92 15.37 -9.92
CA THR A 332 -3.80 16.77 -10.38
C THR A 332 -3.00 16.87 -11.66
N GLU A 333 -3.39 17.79 -12.55
CA GLU A 333 -2.67 17.98 -13.82
C GLU A 333 -1.31 18.69 -13.63
N LEU A 334 -1.11 19.40 -12.51
CA LEU A 334 0.19 19.98 -12.17
C LEU A 334 1.23 18.89 -11.92
N ASP A 335 0.92 17.95 -11.04
CA ASP A 335 1.88 16.93 -10.63
C ASP A 335 2.24 16.01 -11.82
N LYS A 336 1.26 15.67 -12.67
CA LYS A 336 1.50 14.97 -13.95
C LYS A 336 2.47 15.70 -14.87
N GLU A 337 2.24 16.99 -15.11
CA GLU A 337 3.09 17.77 -16.04
C GLU A 337 4.47 18.06 -15.45
N MET A 338 4.60 18.10 -14.12
CA MET A 338 5.88 18.15 -13.42
C MET A 338 6.66 16.84 -13.57
N LEU A 339 6.02 15.68 -13.42
CA LEU A 339 6.67 14.38 -13.69
C LEU A 339 7.12 14.29 -15.15
N ASN A 340 6.25 14.68 -16.09
CA ASN A 340 6.64 14.77 -17.51
C ASN A 340 7.78 15.78 -17.76
N LYS A 341 7.92 16.81 -16.92
CA LYS A 341 9.03 17.77 -17.02
C LYS A 341 10.33 17.14 -16.53
N ALA A 342 10.30 16.39 -15.42
CA ALA A 342 11.45 15.63 -14.96
C ALA A 342 11.91 14.63 -16.03
N ASP A 343 10.99 13.86 -16.61
CA ASP A 343 11.24 12.94 -17.73
C ASP A 343 11.98 13.62 -18.89
N ARG A 344 11.41 14.72 -19.40
CA ARG A 344 12.06 15.56 -20.45
C ARG A 344 13.45 16.09 -20.06
N MET A 345 13.73 16.30 -18.78
CA MET A 345 15.05 16.73 -18.32
C MET A 345 16.05 15.59 -18.36
N MET A 346 15.62 14.37 -18.02
CA MET A 346 16.44 13.16 -18.04
C MET A 346 16.75 12.70 -19.47
N ASP A 347 15.83 12.92 -20.42
CA ASP A 347 16.04 12.71 -21.88
C ASP A 347 17.12 13.61 -22.53
N THR A 348 17.73 14.54 -21.78
CA THR A 348 18.65 15.49 -22.39
C THR A 348 20.06 14.93 -22.51
N PRO A 349 20.82 15.28 -23.57
CA PRO A 349 22.20 14.81 -23.73
C PRO A 349 23.17 15.23 -22.62
N ILE A 350 22.79 16.19 -21.77
CA ILE A 350 23.60 16.57 -20.60
C ILE A 350 23.38 15.60 -19.44
N TRP A 351 22.17 15.06 -19.28
CA TRP A 351 21.83 14.02 -18.33
C TRP A 351 22.37 12.66 -18.78
N GLU A 352 22.07 12.25 -20.03
CA GLU A 352 22.57 11.01 -20.63
C GLU A 352 24.10 10.89 -20.66
N LYS A 353 24.84 12.00 -20.51
CA LYS A 353 26.30 12.01 -20.53
C LYS A 353 26.89 12.42 -19.19
N ASP A 354 26.08 12.34 -18.12
CA ASP A 354 26.56 12.63 -16.77
C ASP A 354 27.79 11.77 -16.48
N PRO A 355 28.94 12.38 -16.17
CA PRO A 355 30.17 11.63 -16.02
C PRO A 355 30.16 10.67 -14.83
N ALA A 356 29.43 10.97 -13.74
CA ALA A 356 29.33 10.08 -12.59
C ALA A 356 28.54 8.82 -12.95
N SER A 357 27.42 8.98 -13.67
CA SER A 357 26.62 7.89 -14.24
C SER A 357 27.35 7.06 -15.29
N HIS A 358 28.53 7.52 -15.76
CA HIS A 358 29.42 6.80 -16.66
C HIS A 358 30.69 6.27 -15.95
N GLY A 359 30.62 6.08 -14.63
CA GLY A 359 31.66 5.45 -13.83
C GLY A 359 32.91 6.31 -13.61
N LYS A 360 32.85 7.62 -13.85
CA LYS A 360 33.95 8.52 -13.49
C LYS A 360 33.83 8.92 -12.04
N ASP A 361 34.97 8.89 -11.34
CA ASP A 361 35.11 9.38 -9.96
C ASP A 361 35.07 10.92 -9.94
N VAL A 362 33.87 11.48 -10.13
CA VAL A 362 33.57 12.91 -10.04
C VAL A 362 32.33 13.12 -9.18
N GLU A 363 32.08 14.37 -8.77
CA GLU A 363 30.82 14.70 -8.09
C GLU A 363 29.63 14.42 -9.02
N ARG A 364 28.59 13.75 -8.48
CA ARG A 364 27.28 13.59 -9.12
C ARG A 364 26.71 14.96 -9.49
N ASP A 365 25.93 15.06 -10.58
CA ASP A 365 25.51 16.35 -11.14
C ASP A 365 24.93 17.27 -10.04
N PRO A 366 25.65 18.33 -9.64
CA PRO A 366 25.24 19.14 -8.50
C PRO A 366 24.14 20.14 -8.84
N TYR A 367 23.75 20.25 -10.12
CA TYR A 367 22.82 21.25 -10.62
C TYR A 367 21.50 20.63 -11.10
N LEU A 368 21.53 19.58 -11.91
CA LEU A 368 20.30 18.96 -12.43
C LEU A 368 19.69 17.92 -11.49
N ASP A 369 20.50 17.09 -10.82
CA ASP A 369 19.98 16.08 -9.87
C ASP A 369 19.08 16.67 -8.81
N PRO A 370 19.44 17.77 -8.11
CA PRO A 370 18.60 18.29 -7.05
C PRO A 370 17.26 18.78 -7.58
N VAL A 371 17.22 19.35 -8.80
CA VAL A 371 15.98 19.86 -9.39
C VAL A 371 15.03 18.71 -9.71
N VAL A 372 15.52 17.64 -10.33
CA VAL A 372 14.71 16.45 -10.63
C VAL A 372 14.28 15.73 -9.35
N SER A 373 15.18 15.60 -8.37
CA SER A 373 14.86 15.01 -7.06
C SER A 373 13.81 15.82 -6.30
N GLU A 374 13.81 17.14 -6.42
CA GLU A 374 12.78 18.00 -5.85
C GLU A 374 11.43 17.81 -6.52
N VAL A 375 11.39 17.66 -7.86
CA VAL A 375 10.16 17.30 -8.57
C VAL A 375 9.60 15.98 -8.07
N PHE A 376 10.43 14.93 -7.98
CA PHE A 376 10.00 13.62 -7.47
C PHE A 376 9.49 13.71 -6.04
N SER A 377 10.20 14.42 -5.15
CA SER A 377 9.80 14.58 -3.75
C SER A 377 8.55 15.45 -3.55
N SER A 378 8.13 16.23 -4.55
CA SER A 378 6.96 17.11 -4.47
C SER A 378 5.75 16.55 -5.21
N ALA A 379 5.90 16.28 -6.51
CA ALA A 379 4.85 15.78 -7.39
C ALA A 379 4.65 14.27 -7.26
N GLY A 380 5.68 13.54 -6.83
CA GLY A 380 5.59 12.09 -6.59
C GLY A 380 4.65 11.68 -5.46
N ARG A 381 4.18 12.63 -4.65
CA ARG A 381 3.14 12.39 -3.62
C ARG A 381 1.76 12.13 -4.23
N ASP A 382 1.53 12.54 -5.49
CA ASP A 382 0.31 12.24 -6.23
C ASP A 382 0.42 10.86 -6.88
N HIS A 383 0.09 9.81 -6.12
CA HIS A 383 0.20 8.43 -6.60
C HIS A 383 -0.58 8.16 -7.90
N PRO A 384 -1.80 8.67 -8.11
CA PRO A 384 -2.46 8.58 -9.42
C PRO A 384 -1.65 9.19 -10.57
N ALA A 385 -0.99 10.34 -10.37
CA ALA A 385 -0.13 10.95 -11.38
C ALA A 385 1.12 10.09 -11.67
N VAL A 386 1.76 9.56 -10.62
CA VAL A 386 2.91 8.65 -10.74
C VAL A 386 2.50 7.37 -11.48
N ALA A 387 1.38 6.77 -11.10
CA ALA A 387 0.85 5.56 -11.73
C ALA A 387 0.56 5.80 -13.22
N GLU A 388 -0.09 6.92 -13.58
CA GLU A 388 -0.35 7.27 -14.99
C GLU A 388 0.95 7.44 -15.79
N HIS A 389 1.99 8.03 -15.18
CA HIS A 389 3.28 8.23 -15.83
C HIS A 389 4.01 6.90 -16.06
N ILE A 390 4.16 6.07 -15.01
CA ILE A 390 4.87 4.79 -15.08
C ILE A 390 4.12 3.76 -15.93
N THR A 391 2.78 3.70 -15.86
CA THR A 391 1.99 2.77 -16.70
C THR A 391 1.75 3.29 -18.11
N GLY A 392 2.16 4.52 -18.39
CA GLY A 392 2.05 5.16 -19.70
C GLY A 392 3.11 4.68 -20.70
N GLY A 393 3.01 5.18 -21.94
CA GLY A 393 3.88 4.75 -23.04
C GLY A 393 5.36 5.13 -22.92
N GLN A 394 5.73 6.00 -21.96
CA GLN A 394 7.11 6.39 -21.65
C GLN A 394 7.63 5.73 -20.36
N GLY A 395 6.83 4.88 -19.71
CA GLY A 395 7.18 4.34 -18.39
C GLY A 395 8.48 3.54 -18.37
N GLU A 396 8.74 2.75 -19.42
CA GLU A 396 9.97 1.96 -19.53
C GLU A 396 11.23 2.84 -19.69
N ASP A 397 11.12 3.92 -20.48
CA ASP A 397 12.17 4.91 -20.70
C ASP A 397 12.47 5.67 -19.40
N PHE A 398 11.42 6.12 -18.72
CA PHE A 398 11.52 6.76 -17.40
C PHE A 398 12.16 5.83 -16.36
N LEU A 399 11.78 4.55 -16.33
CA LEU A 399 12.37 3.56 -15.42
C LEU A 399 13.85 3.34 -15.74
N HIS A 400 14.23 3.31 -17.02
CA HIS A 400 15.62 3.24 -17.44
C HIS A 400 16.40 4.45 -16.92
N ASP A 401 15.89 5.66 -17.10
CA ASP A 401 16.56 6.87 -16.66
C ASP A 401 16.77 6.93 -15.15
N ILE A 402 15.76 6.59 -14.34
CA ILE A 402 15.92 6.65 -12.88
C ILE A 402 16.83 5.53 -12.33
N THR A 403 16.95 4.40 -13.01
CA THR A 403 17.76 3.26 -12.56
C THR A 403 19.21 3.32 -13.02
N HIS A 404 19.48 3.98 -14.14
CA HIS A 404 20.82 4.09 -14.73
C HIS A 404 21.57 5.37 -14.33
N HIS A 405 20.93 6.25 -13.55
CA HIS A 405 21.52 7.51 -13.11
C HIS A 405 22.10 7.44 -11.69
N TYR A 406 23.26 8.06 -11.44
CA TYR A 406 23.92 8.06 -10.13
C TYR A 406 23.42 9.25 -9.30
N TRP A 407 22.31 9.06 -8.60
CA TRP A 407 21.59 10.13 -7.90
C TRP A 407 22.36 10.71 -6.72
N LYS A 408 22.48 12.03 -6.63
CA LYS A 408 23.10 12.71 -5.47
C LYS A 408 22.54 12.31 -4.10
N ASP A 409 21.25 12.01 -4.00
CA ASP A 409 20.57 11.60 -2.77
C ASP A 409 20.57 10.07 -2.54
N ASN A 410 21.39 9.34 -3.31
CA ASN A 410 21.46 7.88 -3.35
C ASN A 410 20.13 7.22 -3.78
N GLY A 411 19.32 7.93 -4.57
CA GLY A 411 18.08 7.43 -5.16
C GLY A 411 16.86 7.57 -4.25
N ALA A 412 16.92 8.42 -3.21
CA ALA A 412 15.84 8.53 -2.22
C ALA A 412 14.56 9.10 -2.84
N ALA A 413 14.67 10.18 -3.63
CA ALA A 413 13.54 10.78 -4.30
C ALA A 413 12.97 9.85 -5.38
N ALA A 414 13.83 9.20 -6.17
CA ALA A 414 13.40 8.23 -7.18
C ALA A 414 12.70 7.00 -6.55
N GLY A 415 13.26 6.45 -5.46
CA GLY A 415 12.66 5.34 -4.72
C GLY A 415 11.28 5.67 -4.14
N SER A 416 11.07 6.93 -3.74
CA SER A 416 9.76 7.37 -3.23
C SER A 416 8.62 7.24 -4.24
N LEU A 417 8.92 7.32 -5.55
CA LEU A 417 7.93 7.11 -6.63
C LEU A 417 7.40 5.67 -6.69
N LEU A 418 8.12 4.71 -6.08
CA LEU A 418 7.82 3.29 -6.19
C LEU A 418 7.37 2.70 -4.84
N SER A 419 7.93 3.17 -3.72
CA SER A 419 7.64 2.64 -2.37
C SER A 419 6.16 2.63 -1.96
N TRP A 420 5.38 3.60 -2.44
CA TRP A 420 3.96 3.73 -2.08
C TRP A 420 3.10 2.55 -2.53
N THR A 421 3.50 1.82 -3.58
CA THR A 421 2.74 0.67 -4.08
C THR A 421 2.64 -0.44 -3.03
N GLY A 422 3.63 -0.52 -2.13
CA GLY A 422 3.63 -1.46 -1.02
C GLY A 422 2.62 -1.06 0.06
N HIS A 423 2.62 0.22 0.44
CA HIS A 423 1.70 0.78 1.43
C HIS A 423 0.23 0.75 0.98
N GLU A 424 -0.01 0.88 -0.32
CA GLU A 424 -1.35 0.88 -0.92
C GLU A 424 -1.71 -0.44 -1.61
N ALA A 425 -0.92 -1.51 -1.43
CA ALA A 425 -1.16 -2.83 -2.01
C ALA A 425 -2.53 -3.42 -1.61
N LEU A 426 -3.09 -2.94 -0.50
CA LEU A 426 -4.44 -3.22 -0.04
C LEU A 426 -5.23 -1.90 0.09
N GLY A 427 -6.53 -1.93 -0.21
CA GLY A 427 -7.42 -0.78 -0.02
C GLY A 427 -7.88 -0.12 -1.33
N PRO A 428 -8.40 1.13 -1.28
CA PRO A 428 -9.05 1.76 -2.43
C PRO A 428 -8.15 1.98 -3.66
N HIS A 429 -6.84 2.11 -3.45
CA HIS A 429 -5.85 2.34 -4.51
C HIS A 429 -5.07 1.08 -4.91
N SER A 430 -5.43 -0.09 -4.38
CA SER A 430 -4.70 -1.34 -4.66
C SER A 430 -4.58 -1.67 -6.15
N GLY A 431 -5.59 -1.28 -6.94
CA GLY A 431 -5.56 -1.46 -8.39
C GLY A 431 -4.47 -0.64 -9.09
N ILE A 432 -4.29 0.63 -8.72
CA ILE A 432 -3.24 1.47 -9.31
C ILE A 432 -1.86 1.13 -8.74
N ALA A 433 -1.78 0.74 -7.46
CA ALA A 433 -0.57 0.26 -6.82
C ALA A 433 -0.05 -1.00 -7.53
N ALA A 434 -0.91 -2.00 -7.73
CA ALA A 434 -0.57 -3.26 -8.37
C ALA A 434 -0.17 -3.09 -9.84
N ALA A 435 -0.93 -2.28 -10.60
CA ALA A 435 -0.59 -2.00 -12.00
C ALA A 435 0.76 -1.26 -12.14
N THR A 436 1.06 -0.33 -11.23
CA THR A 436 2.34 0.39 -11.20
C THR A 436 3.47 -0.57 -10.83
N ALA A 437 3.27 -1.37 -9.78
CA ALA A 437 4.18 -2.41 -9.32
C ALA A 437 4.53 -3.41 -10.42
N GLN A 438 3.55 -3.84 -11.20
CA GLN A 438 3.77 -4.75 -12.33
C GLN A 438 4.81 -4.20 -13.31
N VAL A 439 4.67 -2.93 -13.71
CA VAL A 439 5.50 -2.35 -14.77
C VAL A 439 6.96 -2.30 -14.33
N TYR A 440 7.25 -1.83 -13.12
CA TYR A 440 8.64 -1.76 -12.69
C TYR A 440 9.18 -3.11 -12.21
N ALA A 441 8.36 -4.05 -11.74
CA ALA A 441 8.78 -5.43 -11.52
C ALA A 441 9.21 -6.11 -12.83
N ASP A 442 8.41 -5.97 -13.89
CA ASP A 442 8.70 -6.50 -15.22
C ASP A 442 10.00 -5.89 -15.79
N TYR A 443 10.19 -4.57 -15.62
CA TYR A 443 11.41 -3.88 -16.04
C TYR A 443 12.63 -4.46 -15.30
N ILE A 444 12.60 -4.49 -13.97
CA ILE A 444 13.72 -4.95 -13.15
C ILE A 444 14.05 -6.41 -13.45
N GLY A 445 13.04 -7.28 -13.55
CA GLY A 445 13.23 -8.70 -13.84
C GLY A 445 13.86 -8.96 -15.21
N LYS A 446 13.67 -8.08 -16.19
CA LYS A 446 14.24 -8.21 -17.55
C LYS A 446 15.60 -7.55 -17.71
N HIS A 447 15.95 -6.62 -16.83
CA HIS A 447 17.16 -5.79 -16.91
C HIS A 447 18.14 -6.06 -15.77
N ASP A 448 17.96 -7.13 -15.00
CA ASP A 448 18.80 -7.48 -13.86
C ASP A 448 20.29 -7.54 -14.20
N GLY A 449 20.66 -8.15 -15.33
CA GLY A 449 22.04 -8.26 -15.77
C GLY A 449 22.72 -6.90 -16.00
N ASP A 450 21.97 -5.92 -16.50
CA ASP A 450 22.46 -4.55 -16.69
C ASP A 450 22.54 -3.80 -15.34
N LEU A 451 21.48 -3.93 -14.52
CA LEU A 451 21.36 -3.26 -13.22
C LEU A 451 22.37 -3.75 -12.18
N LEU A 452 22.83 -5.01 -12.28
CA LEU A 452 23.87 -5.57 -11.43
C LEU A 452 25.29 -5.28 -11.94
N ALA A 453 25.42 -4.68 -13.13
CA ALA A 453 26.69 -4.43 -13.79
C ALA A 453 26.90 -2.99 -14.27
N LEU A 454 26.20 -2.01 -13.69
CA LEU A 454 26.31 -0.58 -13.96
C LEU A 454 27.73 -0.06 -13.71
N ASN A 455 28.55 0.02 -14.76
CA ASN A 455 29.95 0.46 -14.73
C ASN A 455 30.80 -0.21 -13.62
N HIS A 456 30.67 -1.54 -13.48
CA HIS A 456 31.31 -2.36 -12.44
C HIS A 456 30.76 -2.19 -11.01
N HIS A 457 29.59 -1.58 -10.87
CA HIS A 457 28.82 -1.50 -9.62
C HIS A 457 27.43 -2.09 -9.82
N THR A 458 26.81 -2.55 -8.75
CA THR A 458 25.38 -2.87 -8.75
C THR A 458 24.56 -1.59 -8.56
N ILE A 459 23.28 -1.62 -8.91
CA ILE A 459 22.35 -0.51 -8.60
C ILE A 459 22.27 -0.23 -7.10
N GLY A 460 22.38 -1.25 -6.25
CA GLY A 460 22.42 -1.11 -4.79
C GLY A 460 23.66 -0.38 -4.27
N ASP A 461 24.81 -0.52 -4.93
CA ASP A 461 26.03 0.22 -4.58
C ASP A 461 25.88 1.73 -4.86
N ILE A 462 25.23 2.08 -5.97
CA ILE A 462 25.16 3.46 -6.47
C ILE A 462 23.96 4.21 -5.90
N ASN A 463 22.81 3.54 -5.81
CA ASN A 463 21.51 4.09 -5.45
C ASN A 463 20.78 3.20 -4.43
N PRO A 464 21.36 2.98 -3.23
CA PRO A 464 20.78 2.09 -2.23
C PRO A 464 19.35 2.47 -1.81
N ASN A 465 18.99 3.75 -1.80
CA ASN A 465 17.63 4.16 -1.42
C ASN A 465 16.59 3.93 -2.53
N LEU A 466 17.02 3.88 -3.80
CA LEU A 466 16.13 3.48 -4.90
C LEU A 466 15.78 2.00 -4.78
N VAL A 467 16.78 1.14 -4.58
CA VAL A 467 16.56 -0.31 -4.39
C VAL A 467 15.68 -0.59 -3.17
N ARG A 468 15.86 0.16 -2.07
CA ARG A 468 14.97 0.08 -0.90
C ARG A 468 13.53 0.48 -1.22
N GLY A 469 13.31 1.59 -1.92
CA GLY A 469 11.96 2.01 -2.31
C GLY A 469 11.28 0.99 -3.23
N ILE A 470 12.03 0.35 -4.13
CA ILE A 470 11.52 -0.76 -4.94
C ILE A 470 11.16 -1.96 -4.06
N ALA A 471 12.03 -2.35 -3.13
CA ALA A 471 11.78 -3.47 -2.22
C ALA A 471 10.52 -3.25 -1.38
N GLU A 472 10.38 -2.05 -0.80
CA GLU A 472 9.18 -1.64 -0.06
C GLU A 472 7.93 -1.78 -0.93
N GLY A 473 7.99 -1.32 -2.18
CA GLY A 473 6.89 -1.41 -3.13
C GLY A 473 6.51 -2.84 -3.54
N LEU A 474 7.50 -3.73 -3.74
CA LEU A 474 7.25 -5.10 -4.23
C LEU A 474 6.99 -6.14 -3.15
N THR A 475 7.34 -5.86 -1.89
CA THR A 475 7.24 -6.86 -0.81
C THR A 475 5.84 -7.50 -0.72
N PRO A 476 4.71 -6.78 -0.84
CA PRO A 476 3.39 -7.41 -0.81
C PRO A 476 3.08 -8.34 -1.99
N TYR A 477 3.82 -8.21 -3.10
CA TYR A 477 3.62 -8.95 -4.33
C TYR A 477 4.56 -10.17 -4.46
N ILE A 478 5.37 -10.48 -3.45
CA ILE A 478 6.24 -11.67 -3.44
C ILE A 478 5.48 -12.95 -3.82
N PRO A 479 4.26 -13.22 -3.32
CA PRO A 479 3.50 -14.40 -3.74
C PRO A 479 3.17 -14.42 -5.23
N ASN A 480 2.85 -13.27 -5.83
CA ASN A 480 2.64 -13.14 -7.26
C ASN A 480 3.96 -13.37 -8.02
N ILE A 481 5.04 -12.72 -7.61
CA ILE A 481 6.37 -12.82 -8.25
C ILE A 481 6.85 -14.28 -8.24
N ALA A 482 6.67 -14.99 -7.12
CA ALA A 482 7.06 -16.39 -6.98
C ALA A 482 6.06 -17.38 -7.62
N GLY A 483 4.94 -16.90 -8.17
CA GLY A 483 3.91 -17.76 -8.76
C GLY A 483 3.24 -18.71 -7.75
N MET A 484 3.12 -18.29 -6.49
CA MET A 484 2.60 -19.11 -5.40
C MET A 484 1.13 -19.46 -5.60
N SER A 485 0.70 -20.59 -5.06
CA SER A 485 -0.70 -21.02 -5.14
C SER A 485 -1.67 -20.19 -4.29
N GLU A 486 -1.17 -19.55 -3.23
CA GLU A 486 -1.93 -18.77 -2.26
C GLU A 486 -1.28 -17.40 -2.00
N GLY A 487 -2.07 -16.44 -1.50
CA GLY A 487 -1.56 -15.14 -1.07
C GLY A 487 -1.30 -14.12 -2.19
N GLN A 488 -1.59 -14.45 -3.45
CA GLN A 488 -1.48 -13.52 -4.58
C GLN A 488 -2.47 -12.35 -4.47
N LEU A 489 -2.02 -11.15 -4.85
CA LEU A 489 -2.84 -9.95 -4.91
C LEU A 489 -3.44 -9.72 -6.31
N PRO A 490 -4.71 -9.27 -6.41
CA PRO A 490 -5.32 -8.95 -7.69
C PRO A 490 -4.68 -7.71 -8.32
N GLY A 491 -4.56 -7.72 -9.65
CA GLY A 491 -4.01 -6.59 -10.42
C GLY A 491 -2.50 -6.61 -10.62
N PHE A 492 -1.80 -7.58 -10.00
CA PHE A 492 -0.41 -7.92 -10.28
C PHE A 492 -0.37 -9.36 -10.82
N GLU A 493 0.17 -9.55 -12.01
CA GLU A 493 0.31 -10.85 -12.66
C GLU A 493 1.70 -11.43 -12.40
N THR A 494 1.80 -12.76 -12.37
CA THR A 494 3.09 -13.42 -12.25
C THR A 494 3.98 -13.05 -13.45
N PRO A 495 5.21 -12.55 -13.24
CA PRO A 495 6.05 -12.02 -14.32
C PRO A 495 6.61 -13.12 -15.23
N ASP A 496 6.71 -14.35 -14.71
CA ASP A 496 7.17 -15.52 -15.46
C ASP A 496 5.99 -16.32 -16.04
N SER A 497 6.20 -16.92 -17.21
CA SER A 497 5.19 -17.79 -17.83
C SER A 497 4.97 -19.08 -17.03
N ASP A 498 3.77 -19.66 -17.12
CA ASP A 498 3.44 -20.96 -16.49
C ASP A 498 4.48 -22.06 -16.76
N ASP A 499 5.01 -22.15 -17.99
CA ASP A 499 6.03 -23.14 -18.37
C ASP A 499 7.38 -22.88 -17.67
N ALA A 500 7.76 -21.60 -17.51
CA ALA A 500 8.98 -21.21 -16.79
C ALA A 500 8.83 -21.47 -15.28
N ILE A 501 7.64 -21.23 -14.71
CA ILE A 501 7.32 -21.54 -13.32
C ILE A 501 7.34 -23.04 -13.10
N GLU A 502 6.66 -23.83 -13.93
CA GLU A 502 6.60 -25.30 -13.80
C GLU A 502 8.01 -25.92 -13.83
N LYS A 503 8.91 -25.38 -14.67
CA LYS A 503 10.29 -25.85 -14.79
C LYS A 503 11.27 -25.25 -13.76
N GLY A 504 10.84 -24.27 -12.97
CA GLY A 504 11.69 -23.56 -12.01
C GLY A 504 12.70 -22.59 -12.63
N LEU A 505 12.57 -22.28 -13.93
CA LEU A 505 13.50 -21.37 -14.62
C LEU A 505 13.39 -19.94 -14.10
N MET A 506 12.15 -19.43 -14.05
CA MET A 506 11.73 -18.16 -13.45
C MET A 506 12.72 -16.98 -13.62
N PRO A 507 13.15 -16.66 -14.86
CA PRO A 507 14.18 -15.64 -15.08
C PRO A 507 13.79 -14.26 -14.53
N SER A 508 12.53 -13.84 -14.69
CA SER A 508 12.10 -12.51 -14.21
C SER A 508 12.10 -12.45 -12.69
N ALA A 509 11.56 -13.46 -12.01
CA ALA A 509 11.57 -13.53 -10.55
C ALA A 509 13.00 -13.56 -9.99
N LYS A 510 13.90 -14.37 -10.60
CA LYS A 510 15.31 -14.39 -10.22
C LYS A 510 15.96 -13.02 -10.38
N GLY A 511 15.70 -12.32 -11.49
CA GLY A 511 16.19 -10.97 -11.72
C GLY A 511 15.75 -9.99 -10.64
N ILE A 512 14.47 -10.00 -10.27
CA ILE A 512 13.92 -9.16 -9.19
C ILE A 512 14.63 -9.45 -7.86
N PHE A 513 14.70 -10.71 -7.44
CA PHE A 513 15.38 -11.10 -6.20
C PHE A 513 16.87 -10.72 -6.20
N SER A 514 17.53 -10.81 -7.36
CA SER A 514 18.94 -10.43 -7.53
C SER A 514 19.13 -8.93 -7.33
N VAL A 515 18.31 -8.10 -7.98
CA VAL A 515 18.40 -6.64 -7.85
C VAL A 515 18.09 -6.19 -6.42
N MET A 516 17.09 -6.78 -5.75
CA MET A 516 16.77 -6.46 -4.35
C MET A 516 17.93 -6.82 -3.41
N SER A 517 18.63 -7.92 -3.71
CA SER A 517 19.78 -8.39 -2.93
C SER A 517 21.05 -7.56 -3.13
N SER A 518 21.06 -6.58 -4.04
CA SER A 518 22.20 -5.70 -4.27
C SER A 518 22.37 -4.59 -3.22
N ASP A 519 21.34 -4.28 -2.43
CA ASP A 519 21.44 -3.45 -1.22
C ASP A 519 21.10 -4.29 0.02
N GLU A 520 21.94 -4.19 1.06
CA GLU A 520 21.79 -4.99 2.29
C GLU A 520 20.40 -4.83 2.93
N LYS A 521 19.86 -3.61 3.02
CA LYS A 521 18.59 -3.37 3.71
C LYS A 521 17.39 -3.78 2.86
N ALA A 522 17.46 -3.53 1.56
CA ALA A 522 16.46 -4.02 0.61
C ALA A 522 16.41 -5.56 0.62
N GLY A 523 17.58 -6.21 0.62
CA GLY A 523 17.71 -7.66 0.74
C GLY A 523 17.13 -8.19 2.06
N VAL A 524 17.45 -7.57 3.21
CA VAL A 524 16.86 -7.96 4.50
C VAL A 524 15.34 -7.87 4.48
N LEU A 525 14.77 -6.78 3.97
CA LEU A 525 13.32 -6.62 3.85
C LEU A 525 12.69 -7.67 2.93
N PHE A 526 13.15 -7.71 1.68
CA PHE A 526 12.50 -8.49 0.63
C PHE A 526 12.73 -9.99 0.80
N ASN A 527 13.99 -10.41 1.04
CA ASN A 527 14.30 -11.81 1.26
C ASN A 527 13.78 -12.29 2.63
N GLY A 528 13.75 -11.43 3.64
CA GLY A 528 13.16 -11.76 4.95
C GLY A 528 11.66 -12.03 4.83
N ALA A 529 10.93 -11.18 4.10
CA ALA A 529 9.52 -11.41 3.82
C ALA A 529 9.29 -12.70 2.99
N ALA A 530 10.13 -12.97 1.99
CA ALA A 530 10.06 -14.20 1.21
C ALA A 530 10.32 -15.46 2.05
N GLN A 531 11.35 -15.44 2.91
CA GLN A 531 11.64 -16.56 3.81
C GLN A 531 10.49 -16.79 4.80
N HIS A 532 9.88 -15.73 5.32
CA HIS A 532 8.72 -15.84 6.20
C HIS A 532 7.53 -16.50 5.48
N GLN A 533 7.25 -16.14 4.23
CA GLN A 533 6.22 -16.81 3.42
C GLN A 533 6.56 -18.29 3.17
N ALA A 534 7.85 -18.60 2.99
CA ALA A 534 8.30 -19.98 2.80
C ALA A 534 8.10 -20.85 4.05
N VAL A 535 8.25 -20.27 5.25
CA VAL A 535 7.96 -20.96 6.51
C VAL A 535 6.44 -21.18 6.66
N LEU A 536 5.62 -20.16 6.43
CA LEU A 536 4.17 -20.26 6.49
C LEU A 536 3.62 -21.33 5.55
N ALA A 537 4.19 -21.46 4.34
CA ALA A 537 3.79 -22.51 3.42
C ALA A 537 4.09 -23.91 4.01
N GLN A 538 5.27 -24.13 4.61
CA GLN A 538 5.56 -25.42 5.27
C GLN A 538 4.64 -25.71 6.45
N GLU A 539 4.25 -24.70 7.22
CA GLU A 539 3.29 -24.85 8.32
C GLU A 539 1.92 -25.25 7.80
N ARG A 540 1.39 -24.60 6.76
CA ARG A 540 0.10 -25.00 6.14
C ARG A 540 0.10 -26.45 5.68
N PHE A 541 1.19 -26.90 5.05
CA PHE A 541 1.34 -28.32 4.70
C PHE A 541 1.29 -29.22 5.95
N THR A 542 1.93 -28.80 7.03
CA THR A 542 2.03 -29.56 8.28
C THR A 542 0.68 -29.60 9.00
N GLU A 543 -0.05 -28.49 9.04
CA GLU A 543 -1.42 -28.41 9.55
C GLU A 543 -2.35 -29.35 8.77
N ASP A 544 -2.27 -29.35 7.43
CA ASP A 544 -3.04 -30.25 6.58
C ASP A 544 -2.70 -31.72 6.82
N PHE A 545 -1.41 -32.00 7.07
CA PHE A 545 -0.92 -33.32 7.44
C PHE A 545 -1.48 -33.77 8.79
N GLU A 546 -1.41 -32.94 9.84
CA GLU A 546 -1.94 -33.25 11.16
C GLU A 546 -3.47 -33.46 11.13
N ASN A 547 -4.17 -32.57 10.41
CA ASN A 547 -5.62 -32.63 10.23
C ASN A 547 -6.08 -33.77 9.31
N ARG A 548 -5.15 -34.52 8.72
CA ARG A 548 -5.40 -35.66 7.82
C ARG A 548 -6.29 -35.28 6.64
N VAL A 549 -6.01 -34.13 6.03
CA VAL A 549 -6.74 -33.62 4.87
C VAL A 549 -6.73 -34.67 3.76
N ARG A 550 -7.91 -34.93 3.19
CA ARG A 550 -8.09 -36.01 2.23
C ARG A 550 -7.47 -35.63 0.89
N GLY A 551 -6.50 -36.41 0.43
CA GLY A 551 -5.83 -36.17 -0.85
C GLY A 551 -4.58 -35.31 -0.74
N LEU A 552 -4.06 -35.10 0.48
CA LEU A 552 -2.76 -34.46 0.70
C LEU A 552 -1.68 -35.17 -0.13
N SER A 553 -0.96 -34.39 -0.93
CA SER A 553 0.07 -34.85 -1.86
C SER A 553 1.45 -34.56 -1.29
N SER A 554 2.41 -35.44 -1.57
CA SER A 554 3.83 -35.18 -1.32
C SER A 554 4.40 -34.07 -2.21
N ARG A 555 3.67 -33.70 -3.26
CA ARG A 555 3.88 -32.53 -4.12
C ARG A 555 2.81 -31.47 -3.85
N SER A 556 2.61 -31.09 -2.59
CA SER A 556 1.65 -30.05 -2.24
C SER A 556 2.06 -28.71 -2.85
N GLY A 557 1.07 -27.84 -3.13
CA GLY A 557 1.33 -26.47 -3.56
C GLY A 557 2.18 -25.72 -2.52
N ASP A 558 1.86 -25.90 -1.25
CA ASP A 558 2.59 -25.30 -0.12
C ASP A 558 4.09 -25.65 -0.06
N LEU A 559 4.45 -26.93 -0.23
CA LEU A 559 5.86 -27.33 -0.22
C LEU A 559 6.60 -26.82 -1.46
N ASN A 560 5.90 -26.76 -2.60
CA ASN A 560 6.42 -26.18 -3.84
C ASN A 560 6.65 -24.67 -3.69
N ASP A 561 5.70 -23.95 -3.10
CA ASP A 561 5.78 -22.52 -2.82
C ASP A 561 6.96 -22.21 -1.87
N SER A 562 7.11 -23.00 -0.79
CA SER A 562 8.25 -22.88 0.13
C SER A 562 9.60 -23.10 -0.57
N ALA A 563 9.73 -24.18 -1.33
CA ALA A 563 10.96 -24.51 -2.03
C ALA A 563 11.30 -23.47 -3.12
N THR A 564 10.28 -22.93 -3.80
CA THR A 564 10.43 -21.87 -4.81
C THR A 564 10.98 -20.60 -4.18
N LEU A 565 10.39 -20.11 -3.08
CA LEU A 565 10.86 -18.91 -2.39
C LEU A 565 12.29 -19.06 -1.87
N GLN A 566 12.62 -20.21 -1.28
CA GLN A 566 13.98 -20.51 -0.84
C GLN A 566 14.96 -20.48 -2.03
N GLY A 567 14.61 -21.09 -3.14
CA GLY A 567 15.44 -21.09 -4.35
C GLY A 567 15.62 -19.70 -4.96
N LEU A 568 14.58 -18.86 -4.96
CA LEU A 568 14.65 -17.48 -5.45
C LEU A 568 15.52 -16.59 -4.56
N VAL A 569 15.41 -16.70 -3.24
CA VAL A 569 16.26 -15.97 -2.29
C VAL A 569 17.73 -16.34 -2.50
N ASP A 570 18.02 -17.63 -2.58
CA ASP A 570 19.40 -18.09 -2.76
C ASP A 570 19.92 -17.70 -4.15
N SER A 571 19.15 -17.90 -5.23
CA SER A 571 19.54 -17.46 -6.58
C SER A 571 19.83 -15.95 -6.63
N GLY A 572 18.96 -15.13 -6.03
CA GLY A 572 19.11 -13.68 -5.98
C GLY A 572 20.37 -13.24 -5.24
N LEU A 573 20.63 -13.79 -4.06
CA LEU A 573 21.83 -13.49 -3.27
C LEU A 573 23.11 -13.89 -4.01
N HIS A 574 23.14 -15.08 -4.63
CA HIS A 574 24.31 -15.52 -5.39
C HIS A 574 24.58 -14.61 -6.59
N ASN A 575 23.54 -14.25 -7.35
CA ASN A 575 23.67 -13.36 -8.48
C ASN A 575 24.21 -12.00 -8.03
N ALA A 576 23.61 -11.37 -7.02
CA ALA A 576 24.01 -10.06 -6.53
C ALA A 576 25.45 -10.03 -5.99
N LEU A 577 25.81 -10.99 -5.13
CA LEU A 577 27.11 -11.01 -4.44
C LEU A 577 28.25 -11.53 -5.32
N SER A 578 27.96 -12.27 -6.40
CA SER A 578 28.99 -12.73 -7.33
C SER A 578 29.75 -11.56 -8.01
N HIS A 579 29.12 -10.39 -8.12
CA HIS A 579 29.72 -9.18 -8.68
C HIS A 579 30.86 -8.62 -7.83
N GLU A 580 30.95 -8.97 -6.55
CA GLU A 580 32.05 -8.57 -5.65
C GLU A 580 33.37 -9.32 -5.92
N LYS A 581 33.40 -10.27 -6.88
CA LYS A 581 34.57 -11.10 -7.24
C LYS A 581 35.17 -11.88 -6.06
N LEU A 582 34.31 -12.27 -5.12
CA LEU A 582 34.68 -13.10 -3.98
C LEU A 582 35.17 -14.47 -4.46
N ASN A 583 36.06 -15.10 -3.70
CA ASN A 583 36.33 -16.53 -3.90
C ASN A 583 35.12 -17.35 -3.41
N GLY A 584 34.97 -18.59 -3.89
CA GLY A 584 33.75 -19.36 -3.65
C GLY A 584 33.36 -19.56 -2.18
N ILE A 585 34.31 -19.72 -1.24
CA ILE A 585 33.97 -19.84 0.19
C ILE A 585 33.60 -18.51 0.85
N GLU A 586 34.11 -17.40 0.33
CA GLU A 586 33.77 -16.06 0.81
C GLU A 586 32.37 -15.64 0.32
N LEU A 587 32.04 -15.96 -0.93
CA LEU A 587 30.67 -15.82 -1.45
C LEU A 587 29.65 -16.58 -0.60
N GLU A 588 29.90 -17.86 -0.34
CA GLU A 588 29.02 -18.70 0.49
C GLU A 588 28.83 -18.13 1.90
N ARG A 589 29.90 -17.58 2.50
CA ARG A 589 29.80 -16.95 3.82
C ARG A 589 28.95 -15.68 3.76
N SER A 590 29.13 -14.84 2.75
CA SER A 590 28.32 -13.63 2.56
C SER A 590 26.84 -13.97 2.31
N VAL A 591 26.55 -14.99 1.49
CA VAL A 591 25.18 -15.49 1.27
C VAL A 591 24.57 -15.99 2.59
N TYR A 592 25.31 -16.78 3.37
CA TYR A 592 24.86 -17.25 4.68
C TYR A 592 24.56 -16.09 5.65
N GLU A 593 25.45 -15.10 5.72
CA GLU A 593 25.27 -13.92 6.58
C GLU A 593 24.04 -13.11 6.14
N ALA A 594 23.86 -12.87 4.84
CA ALA A 594 22.70 -12.17 4.30
C ALA A 594 21.38 -12.91 4.59
N LYS A 595 21.34 -14.24 4.40
CA LYS A 595 20.18 -15.07 4.79
C LYS A 595 19.89 -14.96 6.28
N SER A 596 20.93 -14.98 7.11
CA SER A 596 20.77 -14.85 8.57
C SER A 596 20.16 -13.50 8.95
N HIS A 597 20.64 -12.40 8.35
CA HIS A 597 20.09 -11.07 8.60
C HIS A 597 18.65 -10.92 8.10
N ALA A 598 18.32 -11.48 6.94
CA ALA A 598 16.96 -11.52 6.41
C ALA A 598 15.99 -12.27 7.33
N PHE A 599 16.42 -13.41 7.89
CA PHE A 599 15.59 -14.18 8.81
C PHE A 599 15.44 -13.49 10.18
N ASP A 600 16.47 -12.80 10.64
CA ASP A 600 16.44 -11.97 11.86
C ASP A 600 15.76 -10.59 11.63
N MET A 601 15.09 -10.38 10.49
CA MET A 601 14.44 -9.12 10.15
C MET A 601 13.53 -8.65 11.29
N ASP A 602 13.72 -7.39 11.69
CA ASP A 602 12.88 -6.76 12.70
C ASP A 602 11.46 -6.60 12.15
N LYS A 603 10.50 -7.23 12.84
CA LYS A 603 9.06 -7.20 12.52
C LYS A 603 8.50 -5.78 12.36
N SER A 604 9.05 -4.79 13.07
CA SER A 604 8.64 -3.39 12.93
C SER A 604 8.88 -2.81 11.53
N ILE A 605 9.81 -3.40 10.77
CA ILE A 605 10.05 -3.05 9.36
C ILE A 605 8.82 -3.39 8.52
N LEU A 606 8.20 -4.56 8.74
CA LEU A 606 6.97 -4.97 8.06
C LEU A 606 5.74 -4.18 8.53
N GLU A 607 5.70 -3.79 9.81
CA GLU A 607 4.63 -2.93 10.33
C GLU A 607 4.63 -1.55 9.66
N GLY A 608 5.82 -1.00 9.37
CA GLY A 608 5.99 0.25 8.63
C GLY A 608 5.35 0.24 7.24
N LEU A 609 5.18 -0.93 6.62
CA LEU A 609 4.56 -1.11 5.31
C LEU A 609 3.03 -1.23 5.34
N GLY A 610 2.39 -1.03 6.49
CA GLY A 610 0.91 -1.12 6.62
C GLY A 610 0.42 -2.39 7.32
N GLY A 611 1.32 -3.17 7.93
CA GLY A 611 1.02 -4.18 8.96
C GLY A 611 0.21 -5.41 8.53
N ASN A 612 -0.20 -5.54 7.26
CA ASN A 612 -0.94 -6.66 6.71
C ASN A 612 -0.28 -7.15 5.42
N LEU A 613 0.66 -8.09 5.52
CA LEU A 613 1.14 -8.80 4.34
C LEU A 613 0.09 -9.85 3.89
N PRO A 614 -0.19 -9.99 2.59
CA PRO A 614 -1.07 -11.02 2.07
C PRO A 614 -0.60 -12.43 2.48
N GLY A 615 -1.52 -13.27 2.97
CA GLY A 615 -1.20 -14.62 3.45
C GLY A 615 -0.53 -14.70 4.84
N VAL A 616 -0.06 -13.58 5.41
CA VAL A 616 0.61 -13.51 6.73
C VAL A 616 -0.35 -13.03 7.84
N GLY A 617 -1.45 -12.35 7.48
CA GLY A 617 -2.37 -11.77 8.45
C GLY A 617 -1.80 -10.53 9.16
N SER A 618 -2.51 -9.99 10.15
CA SER A 618 -2.07 -8.79 10.86
C SER A 618 -0.82 -9.06 11.70
N VAL A 619 0.25 -8.32 11.43
CA VAL A 619 1.52 -8.39 12.16
C VAL A 619 1.36 -7.99 13.64
N VAL A 620 0.28 -7.28 13.98
CA VAL A 620 -0.11 -6.89 15.36
C VAL A 620 -0.71 -8.06 16.18
N GLY A 621 -0.93 -9.23 15.58
CA GLY A 621 -1.44 -10.42 16.28
C GLY A 621 -0.36 -11.21 17.02
N PRO A 622 -0.70 -11.93 18.11
CA PRO A 622 0.22 -12.77 18.87
C PRO A 622 0.77 -14.00 18.10
N GLY A 623 0.48 -14.13 16.81
CA GLY A 623 0.86 -15.26 15.95
C GLY A 623 2.08 -15.04 15.06
N VAL A 624 2.75 -13.88 15.11
CA VAL A 624 3.95 -13.60 14.27
C VAL A 624 5.24 -13.57 15.09
N ASP A 625 5.17 -13.67 16.42
CA ASP A 625 6.35 -13.89 17.29
C ASP A 625 6.81 -15.37 17.25
N VAL A 626 6.37 -16.15 16.25
CA VAL A 626 6.31 -17.64 16.24
C VAL A 626 7.44 -18.30 15.41
N PHE A 627 8.23 -17.53 14.67
CA PHE A 627 9.31 -18.07 13.82
C PHE A 627 10.68 -17.81 14.45
N GLY A 628 10.90 -18.21 15.70
CA GLY A 628 12.20 -17.97 16.33
C GLY A 628 13.34 -18.80 15.72
N GLN A 629 14.46 -18.87 16.46
CA GLN A 629 15.72 -19.50 16.00
C GLN A 629 15.51 -20.93 15.47
N ALA A 630 14.41 -21.56 15.91
CA ALA A 630 13.89 -22.81 15.41
C ALA A 630 13.82 -22.95 13.89
N ALA A 631 13.03 -22.07 13.26
CA ALA A 631 12.79 -22.09 11.83
C ALA A 631 14.02 -21.58 11.05
N LYS A 632 14.73 -20.60 11.62
CA LYS A 632 15.96 -20.05 11.05
C LYS A 632 17.00 -21.12 10.76
N ASP A 633 17.32 -21.93 11.77
CA ASP A 633 18.35 -22.95 11.66
C ASP A 633 17.94 -24.09 10.71
N ALA A 634 16.63 -24.36 10.58
CA ALA A 634 16.10 -25.36 9.64
C ALA A 634 16.17 -24.89 8.17
N PHE A 635 15.92 -23.60 7.92
CA PHE A 635 15.89 -23.03 6.57
C PHE A 635 17.27 -22.62 6.04
N ILE A 636 18.13 -22.05 6.90
CA ILE A 636 19.45 -21.56 6.48
C ILE A 636 20.51 -22.67 6.57
N GLY A 637 20.39 -23.56 7.57
CA GLY A 637 21.42 -24.56 7.86
C GLY A 637 22.65 -23.96 8.55
N SER A 638 23.74 -24.73 8.59
CA SER A 638 24.98 -24.32 9.25
C SER A 638 25.85 -23.44 8.36
N ALA A 639 26.62 -22.54 8.98
CA ALA A 639 27.60 -21.71 8.27
C ALA A 639 28.54 -22.55 7.38
N PRO A 640 28.80 -22.13 6.12
CA PRO A 640 29.57 -22.90 5.17
C PRO A 640 31.04 -23.00 5.58
N THR A 641 31.60 -24.22 5.49
CA THR A 641 33.01 -24.50 5.84
C THR A 641 33.89 -24.83 4.63
N VAL A 642 33.28 -25.10 3.46
CA VAL A 642 33.97 -25.42 2.20
C VAL A 642 33.20 -24.81 1.02
N SER A 643 33.89 -24.42 -0.04
CA SER A 643 33.25 -23.97 -1.27
C SER A 643 32.73 -25.19 -2.05
N PRO A 644 31.46 -25.22 -2.47
CA PRO A 644 31.02 -26.19 -3.47
C PRO A 644 31.73 -25.87 -4.78
N THR A 645 32.34 -26.88 -5.38
CA THR A 645 32.99 -26.75 -6.69
C THR A 645 32.65 -27.94 -7.57
N ASP A 646 32.50 -27.72 -8.88
CA ASP A 646 32.43 -28.78 -9.87
C ASP A 646 33.73 -29.61 -9.91
N ALA A 647 33.74 -30.65 -10.75
CA ALA A 647 34.92 -31.51 -10.94
C ALA A 647 36.15 -30.78 -11.51
N ASN A 648 35.99 -29.55 -12.01
CA ASN A 648 37.03 -28.71 -12.59
C ASN A 648 37.52 -27.61 -11.63
N GLY A 649 36.93 -27.50 -10.43
CA GLY A 649 37.25 -26.47 -9.45
C GLY A 649 36.53 -25.13 -9.67
N ASN A 650 35.53 -25.09 -10.55
CA ASN A 650 34.64 -23.93 -10.70
C ASN A 650 33.59 -23.96 -9.59
N TYR A 651 33.23 -22.79 -9.06
CA TYR A 651 32.16 -22.66 -8.09
C TYR A 651 30.81 -23.14 -8.66
N ILE A 652 30.03 -23.87 -7.86
CA ILE A 652 28.64 -24.25 -8.16
C ILE A 652 27.76 -23.85 -6.98
N ALA A 653 26.54 -23.37 -7.23
CA ALA A 653 25.57 -23.13 -6.16
C ALA A 653 25.26 -24.46 -5.46
N PRO A 654 25.16 -24.49 -4.12
CA PRO A 654 24.93 -25.72 -3.38
C PRO A 654 23.49 -26.21 -3.56
N ASP A 655 23.34 -27.49 -3.95
CA ASP A 655 22.06 -28.20 -3.85
C ASP A 655 21.55 -28.18 -2.40
N LEU A 656 20.22 -28.11 -2.22
CA LEU A 656 19.62 -28.33 -0.90
C LEU A 656 19.85 -29.79 -0.47
N PRO A 657 20.68 -30.06 0.55
CA PRO A 657 20.91 -31.43 0.96
C PRO A 657 19.61 -32.06 1.44
N THR A 658 19.34 -33.31 1.07
CA THR A 658 18.14 -34.05 1.51
C THR A 658 17.97 -34.04 3.04
N SER A 659 19.06 -33.91 3.79
CA SER A 659 19.03 -33.78 5.25
C SER A 659 18.52 -32.45 5.77
N VAL A 660 18.78 -31.35 5.04
CA VAL A 660 18.21 -30.04 5.34
C VAL A 660 16.71 -30.08 5.02
N ALA A 661 16.31 -30.65 3.89
CA ALA A 661 14.89 -30.86 3.58
C ALA A 661 14.17 -31.71 4.65
N ASN A 662 14.80 -32.80 5.14
CA ASN A 662 14.28 -33.58 6.26
C ASN A 662 14.18 -32.75 7.56
N ALA A 663 15.19 -31.92 7.85
CA ALA A 663 15.20 -31.08 9.04
C ALA A 663 14.12 -29.99 8.99
N GLN A 664 13.83 -29.43 7.81
CA GLN A 664 12.74 -28.47 7.60
C GLN A 664 11.37 -29.09 7.91
N VAL A 665 11.07 -30.23 7.29
CA VAL A 665 9.78 -30.93 7.49
C VAL A 665 9.60 -31.38 8.94
N ILE A 666 10.64 -31.95 9.55
CA ILE A 666 10.59 -32.34 10.96
C ILE A 666 10.51 -31.12 11.88
N GLY A 667 11.21 -30.03 11.55
CA GLY A 667 11.14 -28.77 12.28
C GLY A 667 9.71 -28.22 12.31
N ALA A 668 9.05 -28.17 11.16
CA ALA A 668 7.64 -27.75 11.06
C ALA A 668 6.71 -28.67 11.88
N LEU A 669 6.85 -30.00 11.76
CA LEU A 669 6.09 -30.96 12.56
C LEU A 669 6.31 -30.80 14.07
N VAL A 670 7.55 -30.56 14.50
CA VAL A 670 7.91 -30.31 15.90
C VAL A 670 7.30 -29.00 16.40
N ASN A 671 7.28 -27.96 15.56
CA ASN A 671 6.68 -26.66 15.88
C ASN A 671 5.17 -26.80 16.12
N GLU A 672 4.48 -27.56 15.27
CA GLU A 672 3.06 -27.92 15.42
C GLU A 672 2.78 -28.91 16.56
N GLY A 673 3.80 -29.31 17.32
CA GLY A 673 3.65 -30.16 18.50
C GLY A 673 3.45 -31.64 18.18
N VAL A 674 3.73 -32.07 16.95
CA VAL A 674 3.73 -33.48 16.55
C VAL A 674 4.88 -34.21 17.26
N GLU A 675 4.58 -35.32 17.93
CA GLU A 675 5.60 -36.16 18.54
C GLU A 675 6.38 -36.90 17.43
N ILE A 676 7.71 -36.75 17.41
CA ILE A 676 8.59 -37.35 16.40
C ILE A 676 9.32 -38.58 16.99
N PRO A 677 8.90 -39.81 16.66
CA PRO A 677 9.56 -41.02 17.16
C PRO A 677 10.96 -41.17 16.55
N GLY A 678 11.94 -41.59 17.34
CA GLY A 678 13.28 -41.93 16.85
C GLY A 678 14.29 -40.77 16.88
N ILE A 679 13.85 -39.54 17.11
CA ILE A 679 14.74 -38.41 17.40
C ILE A 679 15.06 -38.37 18.91
N PRO A 680 16.34 -38.32 19.29
CA PRO A 680 16.74 -38.13 20.69
C PRO A 680 16.16 -36.82 21.25
N PRO A 681 15.53 -36.81 22.44
CA PRO A 681 14.95 -35.58 23.00
C PRO A 681 15.96 -34.45 23.22
N ASP A 682 17.24 -34.79 23.41
CA ASP A 682 18.37 -33.88 23.51
C ASP A 682 18.77 -33.20 22.19
N TRP A 683 18.29 -33.72 21.06
CA TRP A 683 18.42 -33.06 19.75
C TRP A 683 17.30 -32.07 19.49
N ILE A 684 16.28 -32.03 20.34
CA ILE A 684 15.20 -31.06 20.23
C ILE A 684 15.51 -29.90 21.18
N VAL A 685 15.89 -28.76 20.61
CA VAL A 685 16.03 -27.51 21.36
C VAL A 685 14.65 -26.97 21.60
N ARG A 686 14.35 -26.62 22.86
CA ARG A 686 13.14 -25.89 23.23
C ARG A 686 13.55 -24.52 23.72
N GLU A 687 13.12 -23.50 23.00
CA GLU A 687 13.42 -22.11 23.32
C GLU A 687 12.50 -21.59 24.44
N ALA A 688 12.92 -20.50 25.09
CA ALA A 688 12.21 -19.95 26.25
C ALA A 688 10.80 -19.43 25.92
N ASN A 689 10.53 -19.12 24.65
CA ASN A 689 9.22 -18.73 24.10
C ASN A 689 8.28 -19.93 23.84
N GLY A 690 8.76 -21.18 23.99
CA GLY A 690 7.96 -22.39 23.82
C GLY A 690 8.12 -23.08 22.46
N GLU A 691 8.85 -22.47 21.51
CA GLU A 691 9.17 -23.04 20.21
C GLU A 691 10.15 -24.21 20.35
N ALA A 692 10.12 -25.11 19.37
CA ALA A 692 11.00 -26.26 19.32
C ALA A 692 11.58 -26.49 17.93
N ARG A 693 12.86 -26.84 17.86
CA ARG A 693 13.50 -27.29 16.62
C ARG A 693 14.43 -28.45 16.83
N ILE A 694 14.80 -29.08 15.72
CA ILE A 694 15.87 -30.05 15.68
C ILE A 694 17.24 -29.32 15.60
N MET A 695 18.21 -29.79 16.38
CA MET A 695 19.60 -29.33 16.30
C MET A 695 20.18 -29.69 14.93
N SER A 696 20.89 -28.75 14.31
CA SER A 696 21.71 -29.03 13.13
C SER A 696 22.81 -30.06 13.46
N PHE A 697 23.39 -30.67 12.43
CA PHE A 697 24.50 -31.61 12.59
C PHE A 697 25.67 -31.02 13.39
N ALA A 698 26.03 -29.76 13.14
CA ALA A 698 27.11 -29.07 13.84
C ALA A 698 26.80 -28.87 15.34
N GLU A 699 25.54 -28.59 15.67
CA GLU A 699 25.09 -28.45 17.06
C GLU A 699 25.04 -29.79 17.78
N VAL A 700 24.57 -30.86 17.11
CA VAL A 700 24.63 -32.22 17.64
C VAL A 700 26.08 -32.61 17.93
N GLN A 701 27.02 -32.32 17.01
CA GLN A 701 28.45 -32.56 17.25
C GLN A 701 29.00 -31.78 18.45
N LYS A 702 28.58 -30.52 18.61
CA LYS A 702 29.03 -29.65 19.70
C LYS A 702 28.43 -30.06 21.05
N ALA A 703 27.18 -30.51 21.06
CA ALA A 703 26.45 -30.96 22.23
C ALA A 703 26.89 -32.35 22.71
N ALA A 704 27.35 -33.20 21.79
CA ALA A 704 27.79 -34.57 22.08
C ALA A 704 29.22 -34.88 21.55
N PRO A 705 30.27 -34.16 22.03
CA PRO A 705 31.63 -34.31 21.50
C PRO A 705 32.25 -35.70 21.75
N GLU A 706 31.68 -36.49 22.66
CA GLU A 706 32.14 -37.86 22.99
C GLU A 706 31.53 -38.96 22.11
N HIS A 707 30.48 -38.64 21.34
CA HIS A 707 29.85 -39.53 20.36
C HIS A 707 29.86 -38.85 19.00
N LEU A 708 30.95 -39.04 18.26
CA LEU A 708 31.10 -38.51 16.89
C LEU A 708 30.11 -39.21 15.95
N LEU A 709 28.89 -38.69 15.90
CA LEU A 709 27.90 -39.02 14.90
C LEU A 709 28.43 -38.54 13.54
N THR A 710 28.43 -39.41 12.54
CA THR A 710 28.73 -39.01 11.17
C THR A 710 27.55 -38.26 10.55
N PHE A 711 27.81 -37.44 9.53
CA PHE A 711 26.74 -36.73 8.82
C PHE A 711 25.72 -37.70 8.21
N GLY A 712 26.19 -38.86 7.72
CA GLY A 712 25.32 -39.93 7.23
C GLY A 712 24.38 -40.48 8.31
N GLU A 713 24.89 -40.76 9.51
CA GLU A 713 24.06 -41.26 10.63
C GLU A 713 23.07 -40.23 11.16
N TYR A 714 23.41 -38.93 11.10
CA TYR A 714 22.48 -37.85 11.40
C TYR A 714 21.32 -37.83 10.39
N ASN A 715 21.65 -37.85 9.10
CA ASN A 715 20.67 -37.82 8.02
C ASN A 715 19.78 -39.05 8.02
N GLU A 716 20.34 -40.24 8.26
CA GLU A 716 19.60 -41.49 8.37
C GLU A 716 18.59 -41.43 9.52
N ARG A 717 18.94 -40.81 10.65
CA ARG A 717 18.01 -40.64 11.78
C ARG A 717 16.89 -39.66 11.49
N LEU A 718 17.18 -38.53 10.86
CA LEU A 718 16.14 -37.59 10.43
C LEU A 718 15.20 -38.26 9.42
N SER A 719 15.75 -38.90 8.39
CA SER A 719 14.96 -39.62 7.39
C SER A 719 14.10 -40.70 8.06
N THR A 720 14.66 -41.54 8.92
CA THR A 720 13.90 -42.57 9.65
C THR A 720 12.77 -41.98 10.50
N ALA A 721 13.00 -40.83 11.12
CA ALA A 721 12.00 -40.13 11.92
C ALA A 721 10.86 -39.56 11.06
N ALA A 722 11.20 -38.93 9.93
CA ALA A 722 10.21 -38.46 8.95
C ALA A 722 9.38 -39.64 8.41
N GLU A 723 10.01 -40.76 8.07
CA GLU A 723 9.35 -41.99 7.63
C GLU A 723 8.42 -42.58 8.71
N ALA A 724 8.83 -42.53 9.99
CA ALA A 724 8.04 -43.04 11.10
C ALA A 724 6.76 -42.23 11.34
N VAL A 725 6.80 -40.91 11.08
CA VAL A 725 5.66 -40.00 11.27
C VAL A 725 4.73 -40.03 10.06
N MET A 726 5.28 -39.86 8.86
CA MET A 726 4.48 -39.68 7.64
C MET A 726 4.24 -40.97 6.84
N GLY A 727 4.97 -42.04 7.14
CA GLY A 727 5.03 -43.24 6.35
C GLY A 727 6.12 -43.17 5.28
N GLN A 728 6.86 -44.27 5.12
CA GLN A 728 8.10 -44.32 4.35
C GLN A 728 8.01 -43.71 2.94
N SER A 729 7.09 -44.18 2.10
CA SER A 729 6.96 -43.69 0.72
C SER A 729 6.63 -42.20 0.67
N PHE A 730 5.73 -41.74 1.54
CA PHE A 730 5.29 -40.35 1.51
C PHE A 730 6.36 -39.39 2.03
N ALA A 731 7.10 -39.77 3.08
CA ALA A 731 8.19 -38.98 3.63
C ALA A 731 9.31 -38.75 2.60
N VAL A 732 9.73 -39.81 1.90
CA VAL A 732 10.74 -39.72 0.83
C VAL A 732 10.25 -38.83 -0.30
N ASP A 733 9.02 -39.04 -0.78
CA ASP A 733 8.45 -38.23 -1.86
C ASP A 733 8.35 -36.74 -1.49
N VAL A 734 8.04 -36.42 -0.22
CA VAL A 734 7.98 -35.04 0.30
C VAL A 734 9.37 -34.40 0.26
N THR A 735 10.39 -35.06 0.82
CA THR A 735 11.73 -34.48 0.91
C THR A 735 12.38 -34.35 -0.45
N ASP A 736 12.16 -35.33 -1.33
CA ASP A 736 12.65 -35.29 -2.71
C ASP A 736 11.95 -34.18 -3.49
N SER A 737 10.64 -33.94 -3.27
CA SER A 737 9.91 -32.86 -3.94
C SER A 737 10.43 -31.48 -3.53
N ILE A 738 10.72 -31.25 -2.24
CA ILE A 738 11.27 -29.98 -1.75
C ILE A 738 12.66 -29.75 -2.35
N ALA A 739 13.56 -30.73 -2.22
CA ALA A 739 14.94 -30.60 -2.72
C ALA A 739 14.97 -30.44 -4.24
N TYR A 740 14.17 -31.22 -4.98
CA TYR A 740 14.07 -31.13 -6.43
C TYR A 740 13.59 -29.74 -6.86
N ARG A 741 12.52 -29.23 -6.26
CA ARG A 741 11.99 -27.92 -6.63
C ARG A 741 12.96 -26.80 -6.28
N TYR A 742 13.54 -26.84 -5.08
CA TYR A 742 14.55 -25.86 -4.68
C TYR A 742 15.69 -25.83 -5.70
N ASN A 743 16.27 -26.99 -6.04
CA ASN A 743 17.42 -27.05 -6.94
C ASN A 743 17.07 -26.51 -8.34
N GLN A 744 15.89 -26.85 -8.87
CA GLN A 744 15.42 -26.29 -10.15
C GLN A 744 15.40 -24.75 -10.14
N VAL A 745 15.03 -24.15 -9.01
CA VAL A 745 14.91 -22.71 -8.87
C VAL A 745 16.25 -22.06 -8.49
N SER A 746 17.07 -22.68 -7.64
CA SER A 746 18.34 -22.09 -7.20
C SER A 746 19.45 -22.17 -8.26
N GLU A 747 19.35 -23.08 -9.23
CA GLU A 747 20.30 -23.19 -10.33
C GLU A 747 20.43 -21.88 -11.11
N VAL A 748 21.67 -21.40 -11.23
CA VAL A 748 22.05 -20.23 -12.03
C VAL A 748 22.19 -20.69 -13.49
N LEU A 749 21.47 -20.06 -14.41
CA LEU A 749 21.54 -20.38 -15.84
C LEU A 749 22.94 -20.06 -16.40
N ASP A 750 23.44 -20.91 -17.30
CA ASP A 750 24.65 -20.61 -18.07
C ASP A 750 24.39 -19.40 -18.99
N PRO A 751 25.09 -18.27 -18.80
CA PRO A 751 24.86 -17.04 -19.55
C PRO A 751 25.21 -17.16 -21.05
N GLN A 752 25.84 -18.25 -21.50
CA GLN A 752 26.14 -18.48 -22.92
C GLN A 752 25.14 -19.37 -23.65
N THR A 753 24.35 -20.17 -22.94
CA THR A 753 23.51 -21.20 -23.55
C THR A 753 22.02 -21.07 -23.24
N GLU A 754 21.64 -20.24 -22.26
CA GLU A 754 20.25 -20.12 -21.75
C GLU A 754 19.64 -21.49 -21.38
N GLN A 755 20.47 -22.51 -21.15
CA GLN A 755 20.03 -23.83 -20.71
C GLN A 755 20.37 -24.01 -19.24
N PRO A 756 19.47 -24.58 -18.42
CA PRO A 756 19.86 -25.11 -17.13
C PRO A 756 20.94 -26.18 -17.35
N GLU A 757 22.02 -26.16 -16.56
CA GLU A 757 22.78 -27.40 -16.42
C GLU A 757 21.79 -28.46 -15.96
N GLN A 758 21.72 -29.60 -16.65
CA GLN A 758 20.77 -30.63 -16.23
C GLN A 758 21.05 -30.99 -14.77
N PRO A 759 20.01 -31.05 -13.91
CA PRO A 759 20.18 -31.49 -12.54
C PRO A 759 20.83 -32.88 -12.56
N ARG A 760 21.87 -33.06 -11.75
CA ARG A 760 22.56 -34.35 -11.64
C ARG A 760 21.84 -35.32 -10.73
#